data_AF-L7U083-F1
#
_entry.id   AF-L7U083-F1
#
_cell.length_a   1.000
_cell.length_b   1.000
_cell.length_c   1.000
_cell.angle_alpha   90.00
_cell.angle_beta   90.00
_cell.angle_gamma   90.00
#
_symmetry.space_group_name_H-M   'P 1'
#
loop_
_entity.id
_entity.type
_entity.pdbx_description
1 polymer ?
#
loop_
_entity_poly.entity_id
_entity_poly.type
_entity_poly.pdbx_seq_one_letter_code
_entity_poly.pdbx_strand_id
1 'polypeptide(L)'
;MAPALENGALRGTQVRCPGCTLFNPPGIRCPRCACGPVPAGYYGAARMLLRAGVDRFALVGRLETLEPSLAAQLELQYATQWREARRIVRDVRRCEPFLSLSGFAEESEDRWAEVLPWANPAVVPIPALGQGDGTDDEPLEQLHRRSQVPEVRHLAALAEVNQGNLSRDLLASVTGALDVQGLIGLEAALTLTRWRVWNRTRLGNAQRDILIRNARLAFEHFPEQRARAAVAWVRITGEPPEVDLLFALREGLRSPDGDLRFECALCLQDEAGLLEAATSPEADKASLARQTLAPLESSRLLARMVESGEVDFARDVMRQLRSPPSLEALDAVLAVAAKVGAALVDPVVSWAQRTPFERLAPPVHARWRTFARETLGTWPALSVLRLWEWAHASREEDARLDEEVSSAFQGATVRALSTAPSAERERLVGESAFRRFLLRGDVAELALVHSWARDAACAERLLDLLISMPGWRDETGQGHARCARLLMAAWERPSREAVLAPLAKAVRSWSGISGREVFLEALWSRFLRYPEERADVLSTFEPWRTFFWERQLASEPDALVTFETWWRVDSQLGLPKLVEWFVGEVPPEELRRRLPAVWAAAEARVDAWPRSTSHAVFLAAASLCGWLRQGHVLVVPDVERFLAWVPDFERRVREAPVHADESSYHNDLLADLHVEVRMMSEWLERFREAEEVERQAALMRRVEASRLKDHELQLQALQQGAGGIDPAPPRRVGGGRALWVMPELQLVPLDSEVVLPGVALETLMDFARVLQALRTQSDALEVFSAHGLSVEEWSAQAKDWGQVMTQRRDLCLRFAELLEATWSGPL
;
A
#
# COMPACT_ATOMS: atom_id res chain seq x y z
N MET A 1 -0.07 -18.33 -98.48
CA MET A 1 0.32 -17.15 -97.69
C MET A 1 0.52 -17.61 -96.26
N ALA A 2 1.74 -17.45 -95.71
CA ALA A 2 1.98 -17.72 -94.30
C ALA A 2 1.14 -16.75 -93.44
N PRO A 3 0.64 -17.17 -92.27
CA PRO A 3 -0.04 -16.25 -91.35
C PRO A 3 0.87 -15.07 -91.05
N ALA A 4 0.32 -13.85 -91.06
CA ALA A 4 1.08 -12.65 -90.72
C ALA A 4 1.65 -12.83 -89.31
N LEU A 5 2.98 -12.78 -89.19
CA LEU A 5 3.65 -12.84 -87.89
C LEU A 5 3.20 -11.63 -87.06
N GLU A 6 2.69 -11.88 -85.86
CA GLU A 6 2.28 -10.82 -84.97
C GLU A 6 3.51 -10.20 -84.29
N ASN A 7 3.86 -9.00 -84.72
CA ASN A 7 5.08 -8.29 -84.37
C ASN A 7 4.81 -6.90 -83.74
N GLY A 8 3.57 -6.63 -83.33
CA GLY A 8 3.21 -5.35 -82.68
C GLY A 8 3.25 -4.13 -83.60
N ALA A 9 3.40 -4.33 -84.91
CA ALA A 9 3.49 -3.23 -85.86
C ALA A 9 2.16 -2.51 -86.09
N LEU A 10 1.03 -3.14 -85.76
CA LEU A 10 -0.30 -2.65 -86.10
C LEU A 10 -1.15 -2.40 -84.85
N ARG A 11 -1.79 -1.23 -84.79
CA ARG A 11 -2.89 -0.91 -83.87
C ARG A 11 -4.00 -0.27 -84.69
N GLY A 12 -5.06 -1.03 -84.92
CA GLY A 12 -6.10 -0.64 -85.90
C GLY A 12 -5.51 -0.44 -87.30
N THR A 13 -5.71 0.74 -87.88
CA THR A 13 -5.19 1.11 -89.22
C THR A 13 -3.80 1.74 -89.19
N GLN A 14 -3.23 2.00 -88.02
CA GLN A 14 -1.95 2.67 -87.87
C GLN A 14 -0.78 1.68 -87.80
N VAL A 15 0.38 2.12 -88.30
CA VAL A 15 1.63 1.35 -88.31
C VAL A 15 2.64 1.98 -87.37
N ARG A 16 3.25 1.15 -86.52
CA ARG A 16 4.28 1.53 -85.55
C ARG A 16 5.57 1.90 -86.28
N CYS A 17 6.16 3.06 -85.97
CA CYS A 17 7.46 3.44 -86.53
C CYS A 17 8.58 2.61 -85.90
N PRO A 18 9.49 1.99 -86.68
CA PRO A 18 10.57 1.20 -86.09
C PRO A 18 11.61 2.09 -85.38
N GLY A 19 11.73 3.37 -85.74
CA GLY A 19 12.64 4.31 -85.09
C GLY A 19 12.21 4.72 -83.67
N CYS A 20 11.02 5.28 -83.54
CA CYS A 20 10.54 5.87 -82.28
C CYS A 20 9.27 5.23 -81.72
N THR A 21 8.87 4.07 -82.23
CA THR A 21 7.76 3.20 -81.75
C THR A 21 6.37 3.81 -81.66
N LEU A 22 6.20 5.08 -82.08
CA LEU A 22 4.90 5.72 -82.20
C LEU A 22 4.13 5.20 -83.41
N PHE A 23 2.81 5.09 -83.26
CA PHE A 23 1.89 4.77 -84.35
C PHE A 23 1.70 5.97 -85.29
N ASN A 24 1.77 5.71 -86.58
CA ASN A 24 1.57 6.69 -87.64
C ASN A 24 0.64 6.12 -88.72
N PRO A 25 0.02 6.97 -89.56
CA PRO A 25 -0.59 6.51 -90.79
C PRO A 25 0.37 5.64 -91.62
N PRO A 26 -0.11 4.59 -92.30
CA PRO A 26 0.74 3.75 -93.14
C PRO A 26 1.33 4.55 -94.31
N GLY A 27 2.54 4.21 -94.73
CA GLY A 27 3.16 4.75 -95.95
C GLY A 27 3.77 6.15 -95.84
N ILE A 28 3.67 6.83 -94.69
CA ILE A 28 4.30 8.14 -94.49
C ILE A 28 5.62 8.04 -93.69
N ARG A 29 6.51 9.01 -93.91
CA ARG A 29 7.70 9.19 -93.06
C ARG A 29 7.25 9.60 -91.65
N CYS A 30 7.89 9.05 -90.63
CA CYS A 30 7.54 9.35 -89.24
C CYS A 30 7.76 10.84 -88.91
N PRO A 31 6.75 11.57 -88.41
CA PRO A 31 6.87 12.99 -88.08
C PRO A 31 7.80 13.26 -86.89
N ARG A 32 7.98 12.29 -85.98
CA ARG A 32 8.79 12.49 -84.76
C ARG A 32 10.29 12.22 -84.97
N CYS A 33 10.63 11.12 -85.65
CA CYS A 33 12.03 10.71 -85.80
C CYS A 33 12.54 10.71 -87.25
N ALA A 34 11.70 11.09 -88.21
CA ALA A 34 12.00 11.13 -89.63
C ALA A 34 12.43 9.79 -90.25
N CYS A 35 12.21 8.67 -89.56
CA CYS A 35 12.38 7.32 -90.13
C CYS A 35 11.45 7.14 -91.34
N GLY A 36 11.97 6.55 -92.41
CA GLY A 36 11.19 6.26 -93.62
C GLY A 36 10.04 5.26 -93.37
N PRO A 37 9.05 5.20 -94.27
CA PRO A 37 7.92 4.29 -94.13
C PRO A 37 8.40 2.84 -94.25
N VAL A 38 8.12 2.03 -93.24
CA VAL A 38 8.41 0.59 -93.23
C VAL A 38 7.08 -0.17 -93.25
N PRO A 39 6.87 -1.11 -94.20
CA PRO A 39 5.68 -1.95 -94.21
C PRO A 39 5.60 -2.80 -92.93
N ALA A 40 4.38 -3.01 -92.41
CA ALA A 40 4.16 -3.73 -91.14
C ALA A 40 4.80 -5.14 -91.12
N GLY A 41 4.85 -5.83 -92.26
CA GLY A 41 5.47 -7.15 -92.38
C GLY A 41 7.01 -7.19 -92.26
N TYR A 42 7.68 -6.03 -92.28
CA TYR A 42 9.14 -5.89 -92.11
C TYR A 42 9.50 -5.11 -90.84
N TYR A 43 8.53 -4.86 -89.96
CA TYR A 43 8.74 -4.02 -88.78
C TYR A 43 9.78 -4.63 -87.81
N GLY A 44 9.70 -5.93 -87.54
CA GLY A 44 10.63 -6.61 -86.67
C GLY A 44 12.04 -6.63 -87.25
N ALA A 45 12.18 -6.94 -88.54
CA ALA A 45 13.45 -6.86 -89.25
C ALA A 45 14.05 -5.43 -89.18
N ALA A 46 13.22 -4.40 -89.35
CA ALA A 46 13.63 -3.01 -89.24
C ALA A 46 14.13 -2.65 -87.83
N ARG A 47 13.44 -3.10 -86.78
CA ARG A 47 13.87 -2.93 -85.39
C ARG A 47 15.20 -3.63 -85.10
N MET A 48 15.39 -4.85 -85.62
CA MET A 48 16.64 -5.60 -85.48
C MET A 48 17.81 -4.91 -86.18
N LEU A 49 17.60 -4.36 -87.39
CA LEU A 49 18.63 -3.59 -88.11
C LEU A 49 19.00 -2.29 -87.40
N LEU A 50 18.01 -1.52 -86.93
CA LEU A 50 18.26 -0.32 -86.12
C LEU A 50 19.08 -0.65 -84.89
N ARG A 51 18.75 -1.75 -84.20
CA ARG A 51 19.52 -2.24 -83.05
C ARG A 51 20.94 -2.63 -83.42
N ALA A 52 21.15 -3.21 -84.60
CA ALA A 52 22.47 -3.55 -85.14
C ALA A 52 23.29 -2.32 -85.59
N GLY A 53 22.77 -1.11 -85.42
CA GLY A 53 23.48 0.14 -85.73
C GLY A 53 23.19 0.71 -87.12
N VAL A 54 22.20 0.17 -87.84
CA VAL A 54 21.75 0.77 -89.10
C VAL A 54 21.09 2.12 -88.80
N ASP A 55 21.54 3.16 -89.47
CA ASP A 55 20.97 4.50 -89.33
C ASP A 55 19.50 4.54 -89.81
N ARG A 56 18.64 5.24 -89.05
CA ARG A 56 17.19 5.34 -89.32
C ARG A 56 16.83 5.96 -90.67
N PHE A 57 17.71 6.77 -91.26
CA PHE A 57 17.55 7.34 -92.60
C PHE A 57 17.96 6.36 -93.70
N ALA A 58 18.89 5.45 -93.41
CA ALA A 58 19.32 4.39 -94.32
C ALA A 58 18.47 3.12 -94.22
N LEU A 59 17.61 3.01 -93.21
CA LEU A 59 16.89 1.78 -92.85
C LEU A 59 16.04 1.20 -93.99
N VAL A 60 15.27 2.03 -94.69
CA VAL A 60 14.37 1.57 -95.77
C VAL A 60 15.19 0.97 -96.92
N GLY A 61 16.22 1.69 -97.40
CA GLY A 61 17.09 1.16 -98.46
C GLY A 61 17.88 -0.08 -98.02
N ARG A 62 18.23 -0.19 -96.73
CA ARG A 62 18.85 -1.40 -96.18
C ARG A 62 17.89 -2.59 -96.10
N LEU A 63 16.61 -2.37 -95.81
CA LEU A 63 15.59 -3.41 -95.83
C LEU A 63 15.30 -3.89 -97.25
N GLU A 64 15.21 -2.97 -98.22
CA GLU A 64 14.97 -3.30 -99.63
C GLU A 64 16.11 -4.13 -100.26
N THR A 65 17.34 -3.94 -99.77
CA THR A 65 18.55 -4.65 -100.24
C THR A 65 18.88 -5.89 -99.42
N LEU A 66 18.15 -6.15 -98.33
CA LEU A 66 18.37 -7.31 -97.47
C LEU A 66 17.91 -8.59 -98.16
N GLU A 67 18.67 -9.68 -98.01
CA GLU A 67 18.26 -10.99 -98.52
C GLU A 67 16.90 -11.39 -97.90
N PRO A 68 15.90 -11.83 -98.69
CA PRO A 68 14.56 -12.14 -98.17
C PRO A 68 14.56 -13.19 -97.04
N SER A 69 15.46 -14.17 -97.11
CA SER A 69 15.65 -15.20 -96.08
C SER A 69 16.13 -14.59 -94.75
N LEU A 70 17.08 -13.66 -94.81
CA LEU A 70 17.62 -12.93 -93.66
C LEU A 70 16.59 -11.95 -93.10
N ALA A 71 15.83 -11.26 -93.95
CA ALA A 71 14.72 -10.41 -93.53
C ALA A 71 13.67 -11.22 -92.74
N ALA A 72 13.27 -12.39 -93.27
CA ALA A 72 12.33 -13.28 -92.59
C ALA A 72 12.89 -13.85 -91.28
N GLN A 73 14.20 -14.14 -91.22
CA GLN A 73 14.86 -14.61 -90.01
C GLN A 73 14.87 -13.52 -88.92
N LEU A 74 15.24 -12.28 -89.25
CA LEU A 74 15.22 -11.15 -88.31
C LEU A 74 13.80 -10.83 -87.85
N GLU A 75 12.82 -10.90 -88.75
CA GLU A 75 11.40 -10.73 -88.43
C GLU A 75 10.92 -11.81 -87.44
N LEU A 76 11.26 -13.08 -87.68
CA LEU A 76 10.90 -14.18 -86.80
C LEU A 76 11.56 -14.07 -85.42
N GLN A 77 12.82 -13.63 -85.36
CA GLN A 77 13.53 -13.38 -84.12
C GLN A 77 12.83 -12.29 -83.30
N TYR A 78 12.49 -11.17 -83.93
CA TYR A 78 11.74 -10.09 -83.28
C TYR A 78 10.36 -10.56 -82.83
N ALA A 79 9.59 -11.22 -83.71
CA ALA A 79 8.24 -11.72 -83.40
C ALA A 79 8.23 -12.70 -82.21
N THR A 80 9.30 -13.47 -82.02
CA THR A 80 9.46 -14.34 -80.86
C THR A 80 9.61 -13.53 -79.56
N GLN A 81 10.41 -12.46 -79.57
CA GLN A 81 10.53 -11.55 -78.41
C GLN A 81 9.21 -10.80 -78.16
N TRP A 82 8.53 -10.37 -79.23
CA TRP A 82 7.24 -9.71 -79.13
C TRP A 82 6.16 -10.60 -78.51
N ARG A 83 6.16 -11.91 -78.82
CA ARG A 83 5.22 -12.87 -78.22
C ARG A 83 5.34 -12.92 -76.70
N GLU A 84 6.56 -12.83 -76.17
CA GLU A 84 6.78 -12.78 -74.72
C GLU A 84 6.29 -11.46 -74.12
N ALA A 85 6.58 -10.32 -74.74
CA ALA A 85 6.02 -9.04 -74.32
C ALA A 85 4.48 -9.03 -74.35
N ARG A 86 3.86 -9.68 -75.34
CA ARG A 86 2.40 -9.79 -75.43
C ARG A 86 1.80 -10.62 -74.29
N ARG A 87 2.50 -11.64 -73.79
CA ARG A 87 2.07 -12.37 -72.58
C ARG A 87 2.02 -11.45 -71.37
N ILE A 88 3.06 -10.62 -71.18
CA ILE A 88 3.10 -9.60 -70.14
C ILE A 88 1.93 -8.62 -70.29
N VAL A 89 1.69 -8.10 -71.49
CA VAL A 89 0.55 -7.20 -71.77
C VAL A 89 -0.80 -7.87 -71.51
N ARG A 90 -0.93 -9.18 -71.77
CA ARG A 90 -2.13 -9.94 -71.41
C ARG A 90 -2.32 -9.99 -69.90
N ASP A 91 -1.27 -10.25 -69.13
CA ASP A 91 -1.33 -10.25 -67.67
C ASP A 91 -1.68 -8.87 -67.10
N VAL A 92 -1.14 -7.80 -67.68
CA VAL A 92 -1.52 -6.42 -67.37
C VAL A 92 -3.03 -6.21 -67.62
N ARG A 93 -3.52 -6.64 -68.78
CA ARG A 93 -4.94 -6.53 -69.15
C ARG A 93 -5.87 -7.34 -68.23
N ARG A 94 -5.38 -8.42 -67.62
CA ARG A 94 -6.13 -9.20 -66.61
C ARG A 94 -6.29 -8.42 -65.29
N CYS A 95 -5.32 -7.57 -64.94
CA CYS A 95 -5.38 -6.75 -63.73
C CYS A 95 -6.30 -5.53 -63.91
N GLU A 96 -6.32 -4.96 -65.12
CA GLU A 96 -6.97 -3.67 -65.45
C GLU A 96 -8.44 -3.52 -65.01
N PRO A 97 -9.34 -4.53 -65.12
CA PRO A 97 -10.73 -4.42 -64.66
C PRO A 97 -10.91 -4.14 -63.17
N PHE A 98 -9.85 -4.34 -62.37
CA PHE A 98 -9.84 -4.17 -60.92
C PHE A 98 -9.08 -2.91 -60.48
N LEU A 99 -8.63 -2.09 -61.43
CA LEU A 99 -7.94 -0.83 -61.20
C LEU A 99 -8.91 0.34 -61.38
N SER A 100 -8.57 1.49 -60.79
CA SER A 100 -9.35 2.72 -60.92
C SER A 100 -9.11 3.40 -62.27
N LEU A 101 -7.84 3.42 -62.70
CA LEU A 101 -7.42 3.97 -63.99
C LEU A 101 -7.52 2.93 -65.11
N SER A 102 -7.48 3.41 -66.35
CA SER A 102 -7.44 2.57 -67.56
C SER A 102 -6.29 2.99 -68.47
N GLY A 103 -5.97 2.17 -69.47
CA GLY A 103 -4.88 2.39 -70.42
C GLY A 103 -3.57 1.66 -70.04
N PHE A 104 -3.59 0.81 -69.00
CA PHE A 104 -2.37 0.11 -68.56
C PHE A 104 -1.84 -0.85 -69.60
N ALA A 105 -2.72 -1.60 -70.27
CA ALA A 105 -2.31 -2.54 -71.32
C ALA A 105 -1.69 -1.81 -72.52
N GLU A 106 -2.21 -0.64 -72.87
CA GLU A 106 -1.70 0.18 -73.98
C GLU A 106 -0.34 0.79 -73.63
N GLU A 107 -0.20 1.36 -72.43
CA GLU A 107 1.07 1.92 -71.94
C GLU A 107 2.15 0.83 -71.86
N SER A 108 1.79 -0.36 -71.34
CA SER A 108 2.71 -1.50 -71.27
C SER A 108 3.13 -1.95 -72.67
N GLU A 109 2.20 -2.07 -73.61
CA GLU A 109 2.51 -2.43 -75.00
C GLU A 109 3.51 -1.44 -75.64
N ASP A 110 3.28 -0.14 -75.44
CA ASP A 110 4.14 0.91 -75.99
C ASP A 110 5.53 0.90 -75.34
N ARG A 111 5.61 0.70 -74.02
CA ARG A 111 6.87 0.58 -73.29
C ARG A 111 7.68 -0.65 -73.73
N TRP A 112 7.05 -1.81 -73.89
CA TRP A 112 7.74 -3.00 -74.36
C TRP A 112 8.19 -2.87 -75.82
N ALA A 113 7.41 -2.19 -76.66
CA ALA A 113 7.83 -1.88 -78.03
C ALA A 113 9.09 -1.00 -78.06
N GLU A 114 9.22 -0.03 -77.15
CA GLU A 114 10.41 0.81 -77.02
C GLU A 114 11.68 0.02 -76.68
N VAL A 115 11.57 -0.95 -75.78
CA VAL A 115 12.70 -1.74 -75.28
C VAL A 115 13.11 -2.86 -76.25
N LEU A 116 12.17 -3.39 -77.05
CA LEU A 116 12.43 -4.46 -78.00
C LEU A 116 13.08 -3.95 -79.30
N PRO A 117 14.17 -4.55 -79.81
CA PRO A 117 14.64 -5.88 -79.46
C PRO A 117 15.73 -5.88 -78.38
N TRP A 118 15.77 -6.94 -77.59
CA TRP A 118 16.70 -7.07 -76.47
C TRP A 118 18.16 -7.19 -76.93
N ALA A 119 19.06 -6.54 -76.19
CA ALA A 119 20.50 -6.54 -76.46
C ALA A 119 21.14 -7.92 -76.35
N ASN A 120 20.63 -8.75 -75.43
CA ASN A 120 21.11 -10.09 -75.20
C ASN A 120 19.90 -10.95 -74.78
N PRO A 121 19.44 -11.88 -75.64
CA PRO A 121 18.26 -12.70 -75.34
C PRO A 121 18.46 -13.61 -74.12
N ALA A 122 19.71 -13.83 -73.67
CA ALA A 122 20.03 -14.62 -72.48
C ALA A 122 20.09 -13.82 -71.16
N VAL A 123 20.06 -12.47 -71.19
CA VAL A 123 20.30 -11.61 -70.01
C VAL A 123 19.04 -10.86 -69.55
N VAL A 124 17.92 -10.97 -70.25
CA VAL A 124 16.67 -10.54 -69.65
C VAL A 124 16.29 -11.57 -68.58
N PRO A 125 16.08 -11.15 -67.30
CA PRO A 125 15.67 -12.03 -66.21
C PRO A 125 14.17 -12.36 -66.36
N ILE A 126 13.80 -12.93 -67.50
CA ILE A 126 12.60 -13.73 -67.65
C ILE A 126 13.16 -15.16 -67.74
N PRO A 127 13.65 -15.76 -66.62
CA PRO A 127 13.98 -17.18 -66.64
C PRO A 127 12.73 -17.87 -67.15
N ALA A 128 12.92 -18.62 -68.24
CA ALA A 128 11.89 -19.31 -69.02
C ALA A 128 10.57 -19.28 -68.28
N LEU A 129 9.67 -18.34 -68.64
CA LEU A 129 8.28 -18.33 -68.17
C LEU A 129 7.89 -19.79 -68.10
N GLY A 130 7.80 -20.33 -66.87
CA GLY A 130 7.70 -21.76 -66.68
C GLY A 130 6.57 -22.21 -67.60
N GLN A 131 6.75 -23.31 -68.32
CA GLN A 131 5.74 -23.87 -69.24
C GLN A 131 4.39 -24.21 -68.57
N GLY A 132 4.11 -23.70 -67.37
CA GLY A 132 2.74 -23.49 -66.95
C GLY A 132 2.15 -22.40 -67.84
N ASP A 133 1.40 -22.83 -68.85
CA ASP A 133 0.29 -22.06 -69.37
C ASP A 133 -0.53 -21.58 -68.17
N GLY A 134 -0.25 -20.37 -67.68
CA GLY A 134 -1.13 -19.69 -66.75
C GLY A 134 -2.46 -19.59 -67.47
N THR A 135 -3.41 -20.43 -67.07
CA THR A 135 -4.77 -20.39 -67.58
C THR A 135 -5.32 -19.00 -67.29
N ASP A 136 -6.18 -18.47 -68.15
CA ASP A 136 -6.78 -17.13 -67.97
C ASP A 136 -7.51 -16.97 -66.60
N ASP A 137 -7.77 -18.09 -65.91
CA ASP A 137 -8.37 -18.21 -64.57
C ASP A 137 -7.38 -18.17 -63.37
N GLU A 138 -6.06 -17.99 -63.56
CA GLU A 138 -5.11 -17.93 -62.43
C GLU A 138 -5.42 -16.72 -61.49
N PRO A 139 -5.52 -16.89 -60.15
CA PRO A 139 -5.77 -15.78 -59.23
C PRO A 139 -4.70 -14.68 -59.30
N LEU A 140 -5.08 -13.41 -59.13
CA LEU A 140 -4.14 -12.28 -59.23
C LEU A 140 -3.08 -12.32 -58.11
N GLU A 141 -3.40 -12.86 -56.94
CA GLU A 141 -2.43 -13.11 -55.86
C GLU A 141 -1.28 -14.04 -56.33
N GLN A 142 -1.61 -15.06 -57.12
CA GLN A 142 -0.62 -15.98 -57.66
C GLN A 142 0.22 -15.31 -58.75
N LEU A 143 -0.41 -14.49 -59.60
CA LEU A 143 0.26 -13.65 -60.59
C LEU A 143 1.26 -12.67 -59.93
N HIS A 144 0.86 -12.03 -58.82
CA HIS A 144 1.72 -11.15 -58.02
C HIS A 144 2.95 -11.87 -57.46
N ARG A 145 2.78 -13.09 -56.95
CA ARG A 145 3.86 -13.87 -56.32
C ARG A 145 4.84 -14.48 -57.33
N ARG A 146 4.34 -14.93 -58.48
CA ARG A 146 5.13 -15.70 -59.46
C ARG A 146 5.76 -14.84 -60.55
N SER A 147 5.11 -13.74 -60.91
CA SER A 147 5.63 -12.88 -61.98
C SER A 147 6.98 -12.32 -61.57
N GLN A 148 7.94 -12.35 -62.48
CA GLN A 148 9.25 -11.72 -62.29
C GLN A 148 9.31 -10.31 -62.89
N VAL A 149 8.25 -9.91 -63.59
CA VAL A 149 8.12 -8.60 -64.21
C VAL A 149 7.56 -7.62 -63.16
N PRO A 150 8.34 -6.60 -62.72
CA PRO A 150 7.90 -5.70 -61.65
C PRO A 150 6.57 -4.99 -61.94
N GLU A 151 6.34 -4.60 -63.20
CA GLU A 151 5.08 -3.99 -63.65
C GLU A 151 3.87 -4.89 -63.35
N VAL A 152 3.90 -6.15 -63.78
CA VAL A 152 2.82 -7.12 -63.54
C VAL A 152 2.65 -7.39 -62.05
N ARG A 153 3.76 -7.51 -61.31
CA ARG A 153 3.70 -7.69 -59.85
C ARG A 153 3.01 -6.53 -59.15
N HIS A 154 3.33 -5.28 -59.54
CA HIS A 154 2.72 -4.10 -58.95
C HIS A 154 1.24 -3.99 -59.31
N LEU A 155 0.88 -4.19 -60.58
CA LEU A 155 -0.52 -4.12 -61.03
C LEU A 155 -1.39 -5.23 -60.44
N ALA A 156 -0.87 -6.45 -60.34
CA ALA A 156 -1.56 -7.53 -59.64
C ALA A 156 -1.74 -7.22 -58.15
N ALA A 157 -0.74 -6.61 -57.50
CA ALA A 157 -0.86 -6.19 -56.10
C ALA A 157 -1.91 -5.08 -55.91
N LEU A 158 -1.93 -4.09 -56.80
CA LEU A 158 -2.91 -2.99 -56.80
C LEU A 158 -4.32 -3.54 -56.99
N ALA A 159 -4.52 -4.43 -57.95
CA ALA A 159 -5.80 -5.07 -58.23
C ALA A 159 -6.31 -5.89 -57.02
N GLU A 160 -5.45 -6.71 -56.40
CA GLU A 160 -5.78 -7.48 -55.19
C GLU A 160 -6.19 -6.57 -54.02
N VAL A 161 -5.41 -5.50 -53.77
CA VAL A 161 -5.74 -4.52 -52.73
C VAL A 161 -7.06 -3.80 -53.04
N ASN A 162 -7.33 -3.50 -54.30
CA ASN A 162 -8.59 -2.86 -54.70
C ASN A 162 -9.82 -3.76 -54.56
N GLN A 163 -9.63 -5.08 -54.63
CA GLN A 163 -10.67 -6.08 -54.33
C GLN A 163 -10.89 -6.29 -52.82
N GLY A 164 -10.06 -5.68 -51.96
CA GLY A 164 -10.15 -5.78 -50.51
C GLY A 164 -9.22 -6.82 -49.88
N ASN A 165 -8.38 -7.49 -50.67
CA ASN A 165 -7.38 -8.42 -50.17
C ASN A 165 -6.16 -7.68 -49.64
N LEU A 166 -5.98 -7.71 -48.32
CA LEU A 166 -4.96 -6.93 -47.62
C LEU A 166 -3.96 -7.86 -46.95
N SER A 167 -2.77 -7.98 -47.54
CA SER A 167 -1.62 -8.66 -46.93
C SER A 167 -0.44 -7.69 -46.81
N ARG A 168 0.48 -7.97 -45.88
CA ARG A 168 1.67 -7.14 -45.67
C ARG A 168 2.53 -7.04 -46.93
N ASP A 169 2.64 -8.13 -47.67
CA ASP A 169 3.44 -8.21 -48.91
C ASP A 169 2.80 -7.42 -50.05
N LEU A 170 1.46 -7.49 -50.16
CA LEU A 170 0.70 -6.70 -51.12
C LEU A 170 0.85 -5.20 -50.83
N LEU A 171 0.67 -4.79 -49.57
CA LEU A 171 0.82 -3.39 -49.17
C LEU A 171 2.26 -2.87 -49.37
N ALA A 172 3.28 -3.68 -49.09
CA ALA A 172 4.67 -3.33 -49.38
C ALA A 172 4.90 -3.13 -50.89
N SER A 173 4.32 -4.00 -51.72
CA SER A 173 4.43 -3.91 -53.18
C SER A 173 3.69 -2.71 -53.75
N VAL A 174 2.49 -2.42 -53.26
CA VAL A 174 1.72 -1.21 -53.62
C VAL A 174 2.45 0.06 -53.16
N THR A 175 3.09 0.04 -51.99
CA THR A 175 3.91 1.16 -51.52
C THR A 175 5.12 1.39 -52.42
N GLY A 176 5.81 0.32 -52.84
CA GLY A 176 6.91 0.41 -53.80
C GLY A 176 6.46 0.87 -55.20
N ALA A 177 5.20 0.60 -55.57
CA ALA A 177 4.63 1.06 -56.82
C ALA A 177 4.48 2.60 -56.90
N LEU A 178 4.49 3.32 -55.77
CA LEU A 178 4.46 4.80 -55.77
C LEU A 178 5.67 5.44 -56.45
N ASP A 179 6.82 4.79 -56.38
CA ASP A 179 8.06 5.30 -56.99
C ASP A 179 8.11 5.04 -58.51
N VAL A 180 7.16 4.28 -59.05
CA VAL A 180 7.05 4.01 -60.48
C VAL A 180 6.35 5.18 -61.18
N GLN A 181 7.01 5.73 -62.21
CA GLN A 181 6.44 6.79 -63.03
C GLN A 181 5.28 6.28 -63.91
N GLY A 182 4.36 7.18 -64.27
CA GLY A 182 3.22 6.87 -65.15
C GLY A 182 1.98 6.39 -64.39
N LEU A 183 1.11 5.62 -65.06
CA LEU A 183 -0.20 5.24 -64.51
C LEU A 183 -0.10 4.41 -63.22
N ILE A 184 0.97 3.60 -63.08
CA ILE A 184 1.17 2.72 -61.92
C ILE A 184 1.30 3.54 -60.63
N GLY A 185 2.11 4.61 -60.64
CA GLY A 185 2.27 5.48 -59.48
C GLY A 185 1.01 6.27 -59.13
N LEU A 186 0.22 6.65 -60.14
CA LEU A 186 -1.07 7.32 -59.95
C LEU A 186 -2.09 6.37 -59.31
N GLU A 187 -2.21 5.15 -59.83
CA GLU A 187 -3.10 4.11 -59.29
C GLU A 187 -2.70 3.70 -57.88
N ALA A 188 -1.39 3.59 -57.60
CA ALA A 188 -0.89 3.35 -56.25
C ALA A 188 -1.32 4.47 -55.29
N ALA A 189 -1.33 5.73 -55.74
CA ALA A 189 -1.78 6.83 -54.92
C ALA A 189 -3.28 6.77 -54.59
N LEU A 190 -4.11 6.47 -55.59
CA LEU A 190 -5.54 6.27 -55.38
C LEU A 190 -5.83 5.05 -54.49
N THR A 191 -5.10 3.95 -54.69
CA THR A 191 -5.27 2.68 -53.96
C THR A 191 -4.89 2.82 -52.48
N LEU A 192 -3.73 3.40 -52.18
CA LEU A 192 -3.22 3.54 -50.81
C LEU A 192 -4.06 4.48 -49.95
N THR A 193 -4.76 5.41 -50.59
CA THR A 193 -5.63 6.36 -49.91
C THR A 193 -7.06 5.87 -49.74
N ARG A 194 -7.40 4.67 -50.22
CA ARG A 194 -8.73 4.07 -49.99
C ARG A 194 -8.96 3.82 -48.51
N TRP A 195 -10.23 3.86 -48.08
CA TRP A 195 -10.58 3.83 -46.66
C TRP A 195 -10.15 2.54 -45.96
N ARG A 196 -10.16 1.41 -46.69
CA ARG A 196 -9.71 0.10 -46.20
C ARG A 196 -8.18 0.02 -46.00
N VAL A 197 -7.42 0.87 -46.69
CA VAL A 197 -5.96 0.77 -46.82
C VAL A 197 -5.25 1.85 -46.01
N TRP A 198 -5.77 3.07 -46.01
CA TRP A 198 -5.10 4.26 -45.47
C TRP A 198 -4.59 4.08 -44.04
N ASN A 199 -5.47 3.59 -43.14
CA ASN A 199 -5.14 3.41 -41.72
C ASN A 199 -4.20 2.21 -41.45
N ARG A 200 -3.96 1.35 -42.44
CA ARG A 200 -3.11 0.16 -42.33
C ARG A 200 -1.71 0.38 -42.91
N THR A 201 -1.50 1.48 -43.63
CA THR A 201 -0.25 1.75 -44.34
C THR A 201 0.57 2.79 -43.59
N ARG A 202 1.85 2.49 -43.34
CA ARG A 202 2.79 3.43 -42.72
C ARG A 202 3.63 4.08 -43.81
N LEU A 203 3.43 5.38 -44.01
CA LEU A 203 4.08 6.15 -45.07
C LEU A 203 5.06 7.16 -44.45
N GLY A 204 6.26 7.24 -45.03
CA GLY A 204 7.24 8.28 -44.72
C GLY A 204 6.89 9.61 -45.40
N ASN A 205 7.54 10.70 -44.99
CA ASN A 205 7.25 12.04 -45.54
C ASN A 205 7.51 12.12 -47.05
N ALA A 206 8.61 11.54 -47.55
CA ALA A 206 8.90 11.52 -48.98
C ALA A 206 7.81 10.80 -49.82
N GLN A 207 7.23 9.71 -49.27
CA GLN A 207 6.13 8.99 -49.91
C GLN A 207 4.84 9.80 -49.89
N ARG A 208 4.58 10.56 -48.81
CA ARG A 208 3.45 11.50 -48.75
C ARG A 208 3.56 12.58 -49.82
N ASP A 209 4.76 13.11 -50.07
CA ASP A 209 4.96 14.12 -51.12
C ASP A 209 4.70 13.55 -52.52
N ILE A 210 5.11 12.31 -52.78
CA ILE A 210 4.81 11.60 -54.03
C ILE A 210 3.30 11.39 -54.17
N LEU A 211 2.64 10.95 -53.10
CA LEU A 211 1.20 10.74 -53.07
C LEU A 211 0.42 12.03 -53.37
N ILE A 212 0.81 13.17 -52.78
CA ILE A 212 0.18 14.47 -53.02
C ILE A 212 0.29 14.85 -54.51
N ARG A 213 1.51 14.72 -55.07
CA ARG A 213 1.74 15.02 -56.50
C ARG A 213 0.92 14.11 -57.41
N ASN A 214 0.92 12.80 -57.14
CA ASN A 214 0.19 11.82 -57.95
C ASN A 214 -1.32 12.02 -57.83
N ALA A 215 -1.85 12.35 -56.65
CA ALA A 215 -3.27 12.67 -56.49
C ALA A 215 -3.68 13.90 -57.32
N ARG A 216 -2.85 14.95 -57.35
CA ARG A 216 -3.11 16.14 -58.21
C ARG A 216 -3.02 15.82 -59.69
N LEU A 217 -1.99 15.09 -60.12
CA LEU A 217 -1.88 14.66 -61.52
C LEU A 217 -3.08 13.80 -61.94
N ALA A 218 -3.53 12.88 -61.07
CA ALA A 218 -4.72 12.08 -61.33
C ALA A 218 -5.98 12.94 -61.46
N PHE A 219 -6.14 13.94 -60.58
CA PHE A 219 -7.27 14.89 -60.63
C PHE A 219 -7.32 15.70 -61.94
N GLU A 220 -6.16 16.14 -62.43
CA GLU A 220 -6.04 16.94 -63.66
C GLU A 220 -6.29 16.11 -64.93
N HIS A 221 -5.75 14.89 -64.99
CA HIS A 221 -5.69 14.11 -66.23
C HIS A 221 -6.82 13.07 -66.38
N PHE A 222 -7.52 12.70 -65.29
CA PHE A 222 -8.56 11.66 -65.30
C PHE A 222 -9.89 12.20 -64.72
N PRO A 223 -10.71 12.89 -65.54
CA PRO A 223 -11.97 13.50 -65.10
C PRO A 223 -12.92 12.54 -64.37
N GLU A 224 -13.00 11.29 -64.83
CA GLU A 224 -13.83 10.23 -64.25
C GLU A 224 -13.37 9.78 -62.85
N GLN A 225 -12.10 10.04 -62.49
CA GLN A 225 -11.55 9.74 -61.17
C GLN A 225 -11.37 10.97 -60.27
N ARG A 226 -11.88 12.15 -60.66
CA ARG A 226 -11.71 13.39 -59.90
C ARG A 226 -12.13 13.29 -58.44
N ALA A 227 -13.27 12.68 -58.14
CA ALA A 227 -13.73 12.52 -56.77
C ALA A 227 -12.76 11.65 -55.95
N ARG A 228 -12.26 10.54 -56.52
CA ARG A 228 -11.32 9.63 -55.85
C ARG A 228 -9.95 10.28 -55.67
N ALA A 229 -9.48 11.04 -56.66
CA ALA A 229 -8.26 11.83 -56.56
C ALA A 229 -8.38 12.95 -55.51
N ALA A 230 -9.55 13.59 -55.38
CA ALA A 230 -9.82 14.58 -54.34
C ALA A 230 -9.85 13.96 -52.94
N VAL A 231 -10.47 12.77 -52.78
CA VAL A 231 -10.39 11.97 -51.54
C VAL A 231 -8.95 11.70 -51.17
N ALA A 232 -8.15 11.22 -52.15
CA ALA A 232 -6.75 10.92 -51.94
C ALA A 232 -6.02 12.15 -51.41
N TRP A 233 -6.14 13.29 -52.10
CA TRP A 233 -5.49 14.54 -51.72
C TRP A 233 -5.86 14.97 -50.29
N VAL A 234 -7.17 15.06 -49.97
CA VAL A 234 -7.64 15.51 -48.63
C VAL A 234 -7.16 14.59 -47.51
N ARG A 235 -7.15 13.27 -47.72
CA ARG A 235 -6.66 12.32 -46.71
C ARG A 235 -5.17 12.47 -46.44
N ILE A 236 -4.38 12.70 -47.49
CA ILE A 236 -2.92 12.79 -47.36
C ILE A 236 -2.53 14.11 -46.68
N THR A 237 -3.16 15.22 -47.08
CA THR A 237 -2.82 16.55 -46.54
C THR A 237 -3.47 16.80 -45.18
N GLY A 238 -4.67 16.27 -44.94
CA GLY A 238 -5.49 16.63 -43.79
C GLY A 238 -6.00 18.08 -43.83
N GLU A 239 -5.81 18.76 -44.95
CA GLU A 239 -6.16 20.15 -45.15
C GLU A 239 -7.59 20.30 -45.70
N PRO A 240 -8.26 21.44 -45.45
CA PRO A 240 -9.55 21.72 -46.07
C PRO A 240 -9.40 21.74 -47.61
N PRO A 241 -10.28 21.07 -48.36
CA PRO A 241 -10.18 21.00 -49.82
C PRO A 241 -10.35 22.37 -50.48
N GLU A 242 -9.57 22.60 -51.53
CA GLU A 242 -9.77 23.72 -52.47
C GLU A 242 -11.13 23.62 -53.18
N VAL A 243 -11.57 24.72 -53.81
CA VAL A 243 -12.92 24.84 -54.37
C VAL A 243 -13.23 23.74 -55.39
N ASP A 244 -12.31 23.46 -56.30
CA ASP A 244 -12.42 22.42 -57.32
C ASP A 244 -12.46 21.00 -56.71
N LEU A 245 -11.58 20.71 -55.76
CA LEU A 245 -11.58 19.45 -55.00
C LEU A 245 -12.89 19.27 -54.22
N LEU A 246 -13.38 20.34 -53.59
CA LEU A 246 -14.64 20.34 -52.84
C LEU A 246 -15.84 20.03 -53.74
N PHE A 247 -15.89 20.61 -54.95
CA PHE A 247 -16.93 20.28 -55.93
C PHE A 247 -16.87 18.81 -56.34
N ALA A 248 -15.68 18.27 -56.62
CA ALA A 248 -15.51 16.86 -56.97
C ALA A 248 -15.92 15.92 -55.83
N LEU A 249 -15.59 16.25 -54.57
CA LEU A 249 -16.02 15.48 -53.40
C LEU A 249 -17.54 15.47 -53.24
N ARG A 250 -18.20 16.62 -53.43
CA ARG A 250 -19.67 16.75 -53.36
C ARG A 250 -20.37 15.99 -54.47
N GLU A 251 -19.80 15.96 -55.67
CA GLU A 251 -20.27 15.12 -56.77
C GLU A 251 -20.12 13.63 -56.41
N GLY A 252 -18.97 13.26 -55.82
CA GLY A 252 -18.68 11.91 -55.36
C GLY A 252 -19.65 11.36 -54.31
N LEU A 253 -20.27 12.21 -53.47
CA LEU A 253 -21.36 11.80 -52.56
C LEU A 253 -22.58 11.21 -53.29
N ARG A 254 -22.76 11.51 -54.59
CA ARG A 254 -23.84 10.97 -55.43
C ARG A 254 -23.40 9.81 -56.31
N SER A 255 -22.15 9.37 -56.20
CA SER A 255 -21.61 8.27 -56.98
C SER A 255 -22.43 6.98 -56.78
N PRO A 256 -22.62 6.13 -57.81
CA PRO A 256 -23.20 4.80 -57.61
C PRO A 256 -22.30 3.90 -56.75
N ASP A 257 -20.99 4.13 -56.75
CA ASP A 257 -20.01 3.38 -55.95
C ASP A 257 -20.12 3.75 -54.46
N GLY A 258 -20.59 2.79 -53.66
CA GLY A 258 -20.80 2.94 -52.22
C GLY A 258 -19.53 3.09 -51.38
N ASP A 259 -18.36 2.69 -51.90
CA ASP A 259 -17.08 3.00 -51.26
C ASP A 259 -16.70 4.44 -51.52
N LEU A 260 -16.74 4.89 -52.77
CA LEU A 260 -16.42 6.28 -53.11
C LEU A 260 -17.34 7.27 -52.39
N ARG A 261 -18.65 6.99 -52.32
CA ARG A 261 -19.59 7.81 -51.52
C ARG A 261 -19.15 7.93 -50.07
N PHE A 262 -18.80 6.81 -49.45
CA PHE A 262 -18.34 6.78 -48.05
C PHE A 262 -17.01 7.51 -47.87
N GLU A 263 -16.09 7.38 -48.82
CA GLU A 263 -14.81 8.07 -48.81
C GLU A 263 -14.95 9.58 -48.91
N CYS A 264 -15.84 10.05 -49.80
CA CYS A 264 -16.21 11.46 -49.87
C CYS A 264 -16.88 11.92 -48.56
N ALA A 265 -17.78 11.11 -47.98
CA ALA A 265 -18.43 11.44 -46.71
C ALA A 265 -17.42 11.57 -45.56
N LEU A 266 -16.39 10.72 -45.51
CA LEU A 266 -15.29 10.84 -44.55
C LEU A 266 -14.50 12.14 -44.73
N CYS A 267 -14.16 12.50 -45.97
CA CYS A 267 -13.38 13.71 -46.25
C CYS A 267 -14.18 15.00 -45.99
N LEU A 268 -15.48 14.99 -46.29
CA LEU A 268 -16.38 16.12 -46.07
C LEU A 268 -16.98 16.17 -44.68
N GLN A 269 -16.76 15.13 -43.86
CA GLN A 269 -17.46 14.94 -42.59
C GLN A 269 -19.00 15.00 -42.76
N ASP A 270 -19.50 14.44 -43.86
CA ASP A 270 -20.93 14.44 -44.19
C ASP A 270 -21.70 13.53 -43.22
N GLU A 271 -22.47 14.16 -42.33
CA GLU A 271 -23.15 13.44 -41.26
C GLU A 271 -24.13 12.38 -41.79
N ALA A 272 -24.86 12.66 -42.87
CA ALA A 272 -25.86 11.74 -43.42
C ALA A 272 -25.22 10.46 -43.96
N GLY A 273 -24.20 10.58 -44.81
CA GLY A 273 -23.49 9.43 -45.38
C GLY A 273 -22.70 8.63 -44.33
N LEU A 274 -22.13 9.30 -43.33
CA LEU A 274 -21.45 8.63 -42.22
C LEU A 274 -22.44 7.89 -41.30
N LEU A 275 -23.62 8.46 -41.05
CA LEU A 275 -24.66 7.77 -40.27
C LEU A 275 -25.18 6.54 -40.98
N GLU A 276 -25.35 6.56 -42.30
CA GLU A 276 -25.68 5.37 -43.09
C GLU A 276 -24.58 4.29 -42.94
N ALA A 277 -23.32 4.69 -43.09
CA ALA A 277 -22.18 3.80 -42.96
C ALA A 277 -21.99 3.23 -41.54
N ALA A 278 -22.36 3.97 -40.48
CA ALA A 278 -22.28 3.53 -39.08
C ALA A 278 -23.15 2.29 -38.76
N THR A 279 -24.03 1.94 -39.70
CA THR A 279 -24.98 0.81 -39.66
C THR A 279 -24.62 -0.32 -40.60
N SER A 280 -23.54 -0.14 -41.36
CA SER A 280 -23.10 -1.12 -42.33
C SER A 280 -22.83 -2.45 -41.66
N PRO A 281 -23.14 -3.59 -42.32
CA PRO A 281 -22.71 -4.90 -41.84
C PRO A 281 -21.18 -5.07 -41.86
N GLU A 282 -20.46 -4.25 -42.62
CA GLU A 282 -19.00 -4.24 -42.64
C GLU A 282 -18.48 -3.52 -41.39
N ALA A 283 -18.03 -4.28 -40.39
CA ALA A 283 -17.65 -3.77 -39.06
C ALA A 283 -16.59 -2.65 -39.13
N ASP A 284 -15.60 -2.77 -40.01
CA ASP A 284 -14.55 -1.76 -40.21
C ASP A 284 -15.13 -0.44 -40.74
N LYS A 285 -16.09 -0.52 -41.67
CA LYS A 285 -16.78 0.65 -42.24
C LYS A 285 -17.62 1.34 -41.17
N ALA A 286 -18.38 0.56 -40.40
CA ALA A 286 -19.21 1.07 -39.31
C ALA A 286 -18.37 1.71 -38.20
N SER A 287 -17.28 1.05 -37.78
CA SER A 287 -16.37 1.56 -36.75
C SER A 287 -15.71 2.86 -37.20
N LEU A 288 -15.18 2.92 -38.43
CA LEU A 288 -14.57 4.15 -38.96
C LEU A 288 -15.57 5.31 -39.02
N ALA A 289 -16.80 5.06 -39.48
CA ALA A 289 -17.84 6.08 -39.50
C ALA A 289 -18.18 6.62 -38.10
N ARG A 290 -18.32 5.72 -37.11
CA ARG A 290 -18.57 6.09 -35.70
C ARG A 290 -17.41 6.90 -35.12
N GLN A 291 -16.17 6.51 -35.41
CA GLN A 291 -14.97 7.21 -34.97
C GLN A 291 -14.82 8.60 -35.59
N THR A 292 -15.29 8.82 -36.82
CA THR A 292 -15.31 10.13 -37.46
C THR A 292 -16.44 11.03 -36.94
N LEU A 293 -17.63 10.45 -36.67
CA LEU A 293 -18.78 11.19 -36.16
C LEU A 293 -18.67 11.55 -34.66
N ALA A 294 -18.00 10.72 -33.85
CA ALA A 294 -17.91 10.92 -32.41
C ALA A 294 -17.22 12.25 -32.00
N PRO A 295 -16.08 12.66 -32.60
CA PRO A 295 -15.50 13.98 -32.35
C PRO A 295 -16.38 15.15 -32.80
N LEU A 296 -17.38 14.92 -33.64
CA LEU A 296 -18.35 15.94 -34.06
C LEU A 296 -19.56 16.01 -33.12
N GLU A 297 -19.66 15.06 -32.19
CA GLU A 297 -20.78 14.93 -31.25
C GLU A 297 -22.14 14.95 -31.96
N SER A 298 -22.25 14.24 -33.10
CA SER A 298 -23.50 14.11 -33.85
C SER A 298 -24.62 13.63 -32.94
N SER A 299 -25.65 14.46 -32.76
CA SER A 299 -26.84 14.17 -31.95
C SER A 299 -27.54 12.89 -32.42
N ARG A 300 -27.60 12.68 -33.74
CA ARG A 300 -28.18 11.48 -34.36
C ARG A 300 -27.36 10.22 -34.06
N LEU A 301 -26.03 10.31 -34.06
CA LEU A 301 -25.16 9.20 -33.67
C LEU A 301 -25.38 8.83 -32.20
N LEU A 302 -25.41 9.85 -31.32
CA LEU A 302 -25.59 9.68 -29.88
C LEU A 302 -26.97 9.07 -29.55
N ALA A 303 -28.04 9.58 -30.16
CA ALA A 303 -29.39 9.02 -30.03
C ALA A 303 -29.43 7.54 -30.45
N ARG A 304 -28.76 7.21 -31.55
CA ARG A 304 -28.67 5.82 -32.04
C ARG A 304 -27.83 4.92 -31.12
N MET A 305 -26.76 5.44 -30.53
CA MET A 305 -25.97 4.71 -29.53
C MET A 305 -26.83 4.33 -28.33
N VAL A 306 -27.66 5.25 -27.84
CA VAL A 306 -28.62 5.01 -26.74
C VAL A 306 -29.69 3.99 -27.14
N GLU A 307 -30.27 4.15 -28.34
CA GLU A 307 -31.32 3.26 -28.85
C GLU A 307 -30.82 1.82 -29.01
N SER A 308 -29.68 1.63 -29.69
CA SER A 308 -29.09 0.31 -29.93
C SER A 308 -28.64 -0.37 -28.63
N GLY A 309 -27.94 0.35 -27.75
CA GLY A 309 -27.34 -0.25 -26.55
C GLY A 309 -26.21 -1.24 -26.86
N GLU A 310 -25.61 -1.18 -28.04
CA GLU A 310 -24.51 -2.05 -28.42
C GLU A 310 -23.19 -1.63 -27.75
N VAL A 311 -22.51 -2.58 -27.08
CA VAL A 311 -21.28 -2.31 -26.33
C VAL A 311 -20.14 -1.82 -27.22
N ASP A 312 -19.93 -2.49 -28.36
CA ASP A 312 -18.82 -2.16 -29.28
C ASP A 312 -19.05 -0.81 -29.95
N PHE A 313 -20.31 -0.49 -30.27
CA PHE A 313 -20.69 0.83 -30.76
C PHE A 313 -20.37 1.91 -29.72
N ALA A 314 -20.88 1.77 -28.49
CA ALA A 314 -20.60 2.75 -27.43
C ALA A 314 -19.08 2.89 -27.17
N ARG A 315 -18.32 1.79 -27.18
CA ARG A 315 -16.88 1.82 -27.01
C ARG A 315 -16.16 2.61 -28.10
N ASP A 316 -16.54 2.41 -29.37
CA ASP A 316 -15.94 3.12 -30.49
C ASP A 316 -16.22 4.63 -30.43
N VAL A 317 -17.44 5.01 -30.06
CA VAL A 317 -17.82 6.42 -29.87
C VAL A 317 -17.03 7.03 -28.72
N MET A 318 -17.05 6.41 -27.54
CA MET A 318 -16.39 6.94 -26.33
C MET A 318 -14.88 7.11 -26.49
N ARG A 319 -14.23 6.26 -27.29
CA ARG A 319 -12.79 6.40 -27.56
C ARG A 319 -12.47 7.75 -28.20
N GLN A 320 -13.34 8.25 -29.08
CA GLN A 320 -13.11 9.45 -29.90
C GLN A 320 -13.93 10.67 -29.46
N LEU A 321 -14.85 10.53 -28.49
CA LEU A 321 -15.58 11.65 -27.92
C LEU A 321 -14.63 12.72 -27.35
N ARG A 322 -15.05 13.99 -27.47
CA ARG A 322 -14.32 15.15 -26.94
C ARG A 322 -14.23 15.08 -25.42
N SER A 323 -13.23 15.78 -24.90
CA SER A 323 -12.93 15.88 -23.47
C SER A 323 -12.58 17.34 -23.16
N PRO A 324 -13.40 18.09 -22.40
CA PRO A 324 -14.68 17.67 -21.79
C PRO A 324 -15.80 17.46 -22.83
N PRO A 325 -16.77 16.58 -22.55
CA PRO A 325 -17.89 16.32 -23.45
C PRO A 325 -18.97 17.41 -23.37
N SER A 326 -19.77 17.56 -24.43
CA SER A 326 -21.06 18.26 -24.30
C SER A 326 -22.04 17.53 -23.38
N LEU A 327 -23.06 18.25 -22.92
CA LEU A 327 -24.11 17.68 -22.08
C LEU A 327 -24.89 16.57 -22.80
N GLU A 328 -25.12 16.70 -24.09
CA GLU A 328 -25.80 15.68 -24.90
C GLU A 328 -24.96 14.41 -25.01
N ALA A 329 -23.65 14.54 -25.27
CA ALA A 329 -22.73 13.40 -25.30
C ALA A 329 -22.65 12.70 -23.94
N LEU A 330 -22.59 13.46 -22.84
CA LEU A 330 -22.60 12.91 -21.49
C LEU A 330 -23.91 12.18 -21.20
N ASP A 331 -25.06 12.78 -21.49
CA ASP A 331 -26.36 12.17 -21.25
C ASP A 331 -26.51 10.85 -22.03
N ALA A 332 -26.03 10.80 -23.28
CA ALA A 332 -26.02 9.58 -24.08
C ALA A 332 -25.10 8.49 -23.52
N VAL A 333 -23.88 8.84 -23.08
CA VAL A 333 -22.94 7.89 -22.45
C VAL A 333 -23.51 7.35 -21.14
N LEU A 334 -24.05 8.20 -20.27
CA LEU A 334 -24.61 7.77 -19.00
C LEU A 334 -25.88 6.92 -19.20
N ALA A 335 -26.73 7.26 -20.16
CA ALA A 335 -27.93 6.48 -20.49
C ALA A 335 -27.57 5.08 -21.02
N VAL A 336 -26.62 4.98 -21.95
CA VAL A 336 -26.20 3.67 -22.48
C VAL A 336 -25.47 2.84 -21.41
N ALA A 337 -24.67 3.49 -20.55
CA ALA A 337 -23.99 2.84 -19.44
C ALA A 337 -24.97 2.31 -18.38
N ALA A 338 -26.08 3.02 -18.12
CA ALA A 338 -27.15 2.54 -17.26
C ALA A 338 -27.90 1.34 -17.86
N LYS A 339 -28.12 1.34 -19.18
CA LYS A 339 -28.82 0.25 -19.89
C LYS A 339 -27.99 -1.03 -19.97
N VAL A 340 -26.69 -0.91 -20.27
CA VAL A 340 -25.79 -2.05 -20.52
C VAL A 340 -25.12 -2.57 -19.24
N GLY A 341 -24.93 -1.71 -18.24
CA GLY A 341 -24.33 -2.07 -16.96
C GLY A 341 -22.85 -2.45 -17.09
N ALA A 342 -22.49 -3.63 -16.59
CA ALA A 342 -21.11 -4.05 -16.35
C ALA A 342 -20.19 -3.97 -17.59
N ALA A 343 -20.70 -4.19 -18.80
CA ALA A 343 -19.87 -4.27 -20.01
C ALA A 343 -19.28 -2.92 -20.48
N LEU A 344 -19.81 -1.79 -19.98
CA LEU A 344 -19.31 -0.44 -20.29
C LEU A 344 -18.58 0.25 -19.14
N VAL A 345 -18.44 -0.42 -18.00
CA VAL A 345 -17.82 0.15 -16.79
C VAL A 345 -16.40 0.65 -17.08
N ASP A 346 -15.51 -0.20 -17.61
CA ASP A 346 -14.12 0.18 -17.87
C ASP A 346 -13.99 1.28 -18.94
N PRO A 347 -14.69 1.22 -20.08
CA PRO A 347 -14.75 2.34 -21.02
C PRO A 347 -15.20 3.66 -20.40
N VAL A 348 -16.24 3.65 -19.56
CA VAL A 348 -16.76 4.85 -18.89
C VAL A 348 -15.76 5.41 -17.89
N VAL A 349 -15.16 4.57 -17.05
CA VAL A 349 -14.12 4.99 -16.11
C VAL A 349 -12.93 5.61 -16.85
N SER A 350 -12.43 4.94 -17.89
CA SER A 350 -11.30 5.42 -18.69
C SER A 350 -11.60 6.73 -19.40
N TRP A 351 -12.81 6.89 -19.93
CA TRP A 351 -13.24 8.12 -20.58
C TRP A 351 -13.41 9.28 -19.58
N ALA A 352 -14.07 9.04 -18.44
CA ALA A 352 -14.27 10.04 -17.39
C ALA A 352 -12.93 10.59 -16.86
N GLN A 353 -11.96 9.71 -16.63
CA GLN A 353 -10.64 10.08 -16.12
C GLN A 353 -9.77 10.92 -17.07
N ARG A 354 -10.18 11.13 -18.33
CA ARG A 354 -9.48 12.02 -19.27
C ARG A 354 -9.54 13.49 -18.84
N THR A 355 -10.57 13.88 -18.08
CA THR A 355 -10.69 15.21 -17.49
C THR A 355 -10.79 15.11 -15.98
N PRO A 356 -9.96 15.82 -15.19
CA PRO A 356 -10.15 15.90 -13.75
C PRO A 356 -11.54 16.43 -13.39
N PHE A 357 -12.18 15.85 -12.38
CA PHE A 357 -13.58 16.15 -12.05
C PHE A 357 -13.78 17.63 -11.70
N GLU A 358 -12.82 18.25 -11.02
CA GLU A 358 -12.85 19.65 -10.63
C GLU A 358 -12.86 20.62 -11.83
N ARG A 359 -12.41 20.18 -13.00
CA ARG A 359 -12.41 20.99 -14.24
C ARG A 359 -13.72 20.91 -15.03
N LEU A 360 -14.65 20.07 -14.60
CA LEU A 360 -15.95 19.92 -15.25
C LEU A 360 -16.90 21.05 -14.85
N ALA A 361 -17.77 21.46 -15.77
CA ALA A 361 -18.76 22.49 -15.51
C ALA A 361 -19.85 22.00 -14.53
N PRO A 362 -20.49 22.87 -13.72
CA PRO A 362 -21.52 22.48 -12.75
C PRO A 362 -22.68 21.63 -13.33
N PRO A 363 -23.20 21.88 -14.55
CA PRO A 363 -24.24 21.03 -15.14
C PRO A 363 -23.77 19.58 -15.37
N VAL A 364 -22.47 19.38 -15.66
CA VAL A 364 -21.86 18.05 -15.79
C VAL A 364 -21.78 17.35 -14.42
N HIS A 365 -21.44 18.07 -13.35
CA HIS A 365 -21.47 17.53 -11.98
C HIS A 365 -22.87 17.06 -11.60
N ALA A 366 -23.91 17.83 -11.94
CA ALA A 366 -25.29 17.45 -11.66
C ALA A 366 -25.71 16.14 -12.35
N ARG A 367 -25.26 15.90 -13.59
CA ARG A 367 -25.51 14.63 -14.31
C ARG A 367 -24.80 13.45 -13.68
N TRP A 368 -23.51 13.60 -13.36
CA TRP A 368 -22.75 12.57 -12.65
C TRP A 368 -23.35 12.26 -11.27
N ARG A 369 -23.85 13.27 -10.56
CA ARG A 369 -24.56 13.10 -9.28
C ARG A 369 -25.83 12.27 -9.43
N THR A 370 -26.68 12.59 -10.41
CA THR A 370 -27.89 11.81 -10.68
C THR A 370 -27.54 10.36 -11.02
N PHE A 371 -26.56 10.17 -11.91
CA PHE A 371 -26.08 8.83 -12.26
C PHE A 371 -25.51 8.06 -11.07
N ALA A 372 -24.76 8.74 -10.19
CA ALA A 372 -24.22 8.14 -8.97
C ALA A 372 -25.35 7.67 -8.03
N ARG A 373 -26.40 8.48 -7.87
CA ARG A 373 -27.58 8.12 -7.05
C ARG A 373 -28.31 6.92 -7.61
N GLU A 374 -28.57 6.89 -8.91
CA GLU A 374 -29.49 5.95 -9.54
C GLU A 374 -28.84 4.65 -10.00
N THR A 375 -27.62 4.73 -10.56
CA THR A 375 -27.03 3.61 -11.32
C THR A 375 -25.73 3.13 -10.70
N LEU A 376 -24.81 4.03 -10.34
CA LEU A 376 -23.42 3.68 -10.03
C LEU A 376 -23.28 2.65 -8.90
N GLY A 377 -24.17 2.65 -7.91
CA GLY A 377 -24.13 1.68 -6.81
C GLY A 377 -24.39 0.22 -7.21
N THR A 378 -24.82 -0.04 -8.44
CA THR A 378 -25.03 -1.39 -8.99
C THR A 378 -23.80 -1.93 -9.75
N TRP A 379 -22.78 -1.10 -9.93
CA TRP A 379 -21.56 -1.45 -10.66
C TRP A 379 -20.55 -2.20 -9.76
N PRO A 380 -19.57 -2.89 -10.36
CA PRO A 380 -18.49 -3.52 -9.62
C PRO A 380 -17.77 -2.53 -8.70
N ALA A 381 -17.56 -2.94 -7.44
CA ALA A 381 -17.11 -2.06 -6.37
C ALA A 381 -15.76 -1.38 -6.67
N LEU A 382 -14.83 -2.09 -7.31
CA LEU A 382 -13.53 -1.51 -7.71
C LEU A 382 -13.70 -0.30 -8.65
N SER A 383 -14.59 -0.39 -9.61
CA SER A 383 -14.79 0.65 -10.61
C SER A 383 -15.54 1.85 -10.04
N VAL A 384 -16.52 1.60 -9.16
CA VAL A 384 -17.19 2.66 -8.39
C VAL A 384 -16.19 3.42 -7.53
N LEU A 385 -15.30 2.69 -6.85
CA LEU A 385 -14.26 3.26 -6.01
C LEU A 385 -13.26 4.12 -6.82
N ARG A 386 -12.91 3.71 -8.05
CA ARG A 386 -12.09 4.51 -8.97
C ARG A 386 -12.79 5.80 -9.41
N LEU A 387 -14.10 5.75 -9.67
CA LEU A 387 -14.88 6.94 -10.01
C LEU A 387 -15.07 7.86 -8.79
N TRP A 388 -15.24 7.30 -7.60
CA TRP A 388 -15.24 8.06 -6.36
C TRP A 388 -13.90 8.76 -6.16
N GLU A 389 -12.78 8.07 -6.34
CA GLU A 389 -11.44 8.66 -6.23
C GLU A 389 -11.23 9.78 -7.25
N TRP A 390 -11.63 9.55 -8.50
CA TRP A 390 -11.59 10.55 -9.57
C TRP A 390 -12.42 11.79 -9.22
N ALA A 391 -13.65 11.62 -8.73
CA ALA A 391 -14.50 12.72 -8.30
C ALA A 391 -13.86 13.52 -7.14
N HIS A 392 -13.07 12.86 -6.31
CA HIS A 392 -12.49 13.39 -5.07
C HIS A 392 -10.99 13.72 -5.17
N ALA A 393 -10.39 13.65 -6.37
CA ALA A 393 -8.96 13.80 -6.62
C ALA A 393 -8.44 15.26 -6.54
N SER A 394 -9.30 16.24 -6.24
CA SER A 394 -8.95 17.65 -6.19
C SER A 394 -7.67 17.92 -5.39
N ARG A 395 -6.75 18.67 -6.00
CA ARG A 395 -5.45 19.07 -5.44
C ARG A 395 -5.49 20.45 -4.79
N GLU A 396 -6.55 21.23 -4.99
CA GLU A 396 -6.70 22.55 -4.41
C GLU A 396 -7.46 22.42 -3.08
N GLU A 397 -6.82 22.83 -1.98
CA GLU A 397 -7.35 22.71 -0.61
C GLU A 397 -8.70 23.43 -0.41
N ASP A 398 -8.98 24.45 -1.23
CA ASP A 398 -10.20 25.27 -1.18
C ASP A 398 -11.32 24.81 -2.14
N ALA A 399 -11.01 23.93 -3.11
CA ALA A 399 -11.99 23.42 -4.06
C ALA A 399 -12.78 22.25 -3.46
N ARG A 400 -13.61 22.54 -2.45
CA ARG A 400 -14.56 21.57 -1.92
C ARG A 400 -15.64 21.30 -2.97
N LEU A 401 -15.78 20.03 -3.32
CA LEU A 401 -16.92 19.54 -4.11
C LEU A 401 -18.22 19.95 -3.42
N ASP A 402 -19.24 20.21 -4.23
CA ASP A 402 -20.62 20.31 -3.75
C ASP A 402 -20.94 19.08 -2.87
N GLU A 403 -21.41 19.34 -1.65
CA GLU A 403 -21.75 18.34 -0.64
C GLU A 403 -22.76 17.31 -1.19
N GLU A 404 -23.68 17.75 -2.06
CA GLU A 404 -24.66 16.86 -2.69
C GLU A 404 -24.02 15.88 -3.69
N VAL A 405 -22.97 16.30 -4.39
CA VAL A 405 -22.22 15.46 -5.34
C VAL A 405 -21.36 14.46 -4.56
N SER A 406 -20.62 14.95 -3.57
CA SER A 406 -19.83 14.13 -2.64
C SER A 406 -20.69 13.03 -2.01
N SER A 407 -21.85 13.40 -1.44
CA SER A 407 -22.80 12.47 -0.82
C SER A 407 -23.35 11.42 -1.81
N ALA A 408 -23.62 11.80 -3.06
CA ALA A 408 -24.08 10.87 -4.09
C ALA A 408 -23.03 9.79 -4.43
N PHE A 409 -21.77 10.21 -4.67
CA PHE A 409 -20.68 9.28 -4.94
C PHE A 409 -20.34 8.43 -3.70
N GLN A 410 -20.36 9.02 -2.51
CA GLN A 410 -20.16 8.30 -1.26
C GLN A 410 -21.21 7.20 -1.09
N GLY A 411 -22.49 7.55 -1.21
CA GLY A 411 -23.60 6.60 -1.08
C GLY A 411 -23.57 5.49 -2.14
N ALA A 412 -23.20 5.81 -3.39
CA ALA A 412 -23.01 4.81 -4.44
C ALA A 412 -21.88 3.83 -4.09
N THR A 413 -20.76 4.36 -3.59
CA THR A 413 -19.58 3.57 -3.21
C THR A 413 -19.89 2.65 -2.03
N VAL A 414 -20.60 3.13 -1.01
CA VAL A 414 -21.07 2.28 0.10
C VAL A 414 -21.97 1.15 -0.40
N ARG A 415 -22.92 1.43 -1.31
CA ARG A 415 -23.81 0.38 -1.87
C ARG A 415 -23.06 -0.67 -2.68
N ALA A 416 -22.10 -0.25 -3.50
CA ALA A 416 -21.30 -1.17 -4.28
C ALA A 416 -20.37 -2.02 -3.38
N LEU A 417 -19.71 -1.40 -2.39
CA LEU A 417 -18.85 -2.12 -1.46
C LEU A 417 -19.65 -3.05 -0.53
N SER A 418 -20.85 -2.67 -0.08
CA SER A 418 -21.67 -3.54 0.79
C SER A 418 -22.13 -4.82 0.10
N THR A 419 -22.28 -4.79 -1.22
CA THR A 419 -22.68 -5.94 -2.06
C THR A 419 -21.50 -6.70 -2.66
N ALA A 420 -20.26 -6.22 -2.47
CA ALA A 420 -19.07 -6.87 -2.98
C ALA A 420 -18.89 -8.30 -2.40
N PRO A 421 -18.58 -9.31 -3.22
CA PRO A 421 -18.31 -10.67 -2.76
C PRO A 421 -16.99 -10.75 -1.98
N SER A 422 -16.87 -11.68 -1.03
CA SER A 422 -15.71 -11.80 -0.13
C SER A 422 -14.34 -11.83 -0.84
N ALA A 423 -14.24 -12.54 -1.97
CA ALA A 423 -13.01 -12.58 -2.76
C ALA A 423 -12.61 -11.21 -3.36
N GLU A 424 -13.59 -10.34 -3.69
CA GLU A 424 -13.31 -9.00 -4.17
C GLU A 424 -12.89 -8.06 -3.04
N ARG A 425 -13.48 -8.22 -1.83
CA ARG A 425 -13.17 -7.39 -0.66
C ARG A 425 -11.70 -7.42 -0.29
N GLU A 426 -11.07 -8.60 -0.30
CA GLU A 426 -9.63 -8.74 -0.02
C GLU A 426 -8.78 -7.88 -0.96
N ARG A 427 -9.12 -7.87 -2.26
CA ARG A 427 -8.43 -7.04 -3.27
C ARG A 427 -8.68 -5.56 -3.02
N LEU A 428 -9.92 -5.18 -2.75
CA LEU A 428 -10.32 -3.77 -2.52
C LEU A 428 -9.61 -3.14 -1.33
N VAL A 429 -9.41 -3.88 -0.24
CA VAL A 429 -8.67 -3.39 0.94
C VAL A 429 -7.23 -2.99 0.60
N GLY A 430 -6.64 -3.65 -0.40
CA GLY A 430 -5.29 -3.33 -0.90
C GLY A 430 -5.21 -2.02 -1.68
N GLU A 431 -6.32 -1.54 -2.25
CA GLU A 431 -6.35 -0.38 -3.15
C GLU A 431 -6.20 0.94 -2.39
N SER A 432 -5.39 1.87 -2.92
CA SER A 432 -5.20 3.20 -2.32
C SER A 432 -6.49 4.00 -2.22
N ALA A 433 -7.38 3.83 -3.20
CA ALA A 433 -8.67 4.50 -3.26
C ALA A 433 -9.57 4.12 -2.06
N PHE A 434 -9.53 2.84 -1.63
CA PHE A 434 -10.33 2.36 -0.50
C PHE A 434 -9.89 3.02 0.81
N ARG A 435 -8.58 3.21 0.98
CA ARG A 435 -7.99 3.90 2.13
C ARG A 435 -8.46 5.35 2.20
N ARG A 436 -8.38 6.07 1.07
CA ARG A 436 -8.85 7.47 0.97
C ARG A 436 -10.35 7.57 1.23
N PHE A 437 -11.13 6.60 0.75
CA PHE A 437 -12.55 6.49 0.99
C PHE A 437 -12.87 6.37 2.49
N LEU A 438 -12.21 5.46 3.20
CA LEU A 438 -12.38 5.33 4.65
C LEU A 438 -12.04 6.62 5.40
N LEU A 439 -10.99 7.34 4.98
CA LEU A 439 -10.57 8.61 5.60
C LEU A 439 -11.54 9.79 5.36
N ARG A 440 -12.39 9.72 4.33
CA ARG A 440 -13.28 10.84 3.94
C ARG A 440 -14.76 10.62 4.28
N GLY A 441 -15.19 9.39 4.54
CA GLY A 441 -16.61 9.10 4.79
C GLY A 441 -17.17 9.67 6.11
N ASP A 442 -18.33 9.15 6.54
CA ASP A 442 -18.93 9.38 7.85
C ASP A 442 -19.38 8.07 8.52
N VAL A 443 -20.69 7.88 8.75
CA VAL A 443 -21.30 6.77 9.51
C VAL A 443 -21.42 5.49 8.70
N ALA A 444 -21.73 5.60 7.40
CA ALA A 444 -22.03 4.44 6.56
C ALA A 444 -20.80 3.51 6.38
N GLU A 445 -19.60 4.07 6.40
CA GLU A 445 -18.34 3.33 6.33
C GLU A 445 -18.05 2.57 7.62
N LEU A 446 -18.58 3.03 8.77
CA LEU A 446 -18.45 2.31 10.03
C LEU A 446 -19.20 0.98 9.96
N ALA A 447 -20.41 0.97 9.39
CA ALA A 447 -21.18 -0.25 9.16
C ALA A 447 -20.48 -1.19 8.17
N LEU A 448 -19.82 -0.63 7.14
CA LEU A 448 -19.04 -1.39 6.19
C LEU A 448 -17.82 -2.05 6.85
N VAL A 449 -17.04 -1.29 7.61
CA VAL A 449 -15.87 -1.79 8.36
C VAL A 449 -16.30 -2.85 9.37
N HIS A 450 -17.41 -2.62 10.08
CA HIS A 450 -17.99 -3.60 10.98
C HIS A 450 -18.28 -4.93 10.26
N SER A 451 -18.97 -4.89 9.13
CA SER A 451 -19.27 -6.09 8.34
C SER A 451 -18.00 -6.79 7.82
N TRP A 452 -17.08 -6.03 7.22
CA TRP A 452 -15.89 -6.59 6.58
C TRP A 452 -14.83 -7.09 7.55
N ALA A 453 -14.73 -6.52 8.76
CA ALA A 453 -13.82 -7.02 9.80
C ALA A 453 -14.15 -8.45 10.26
N ARG A 454 -15.35 -8.95 9.94
CA ARG A 454 -15.80 -10.33 10.23
C ARG A 454 -15.68 -11.26 9.03
N ASP A 455 -15.30 -10.75 7.87
CA ASP A 455 -15.09 -11.55 6.67
C ASP A 455 -13.67 -12.14 6.70
N ALA A 456 -13.57 -13.45 6.87
CA ALA A 456 -12.29 -14.15 6.97
C ALA A 456 -11.36 -13.88 5.78
N ALA A 457 -11.90 -13.56 4.59
CA ALA A 457 -11.09 -13.28 3.40
C ALA A 457 -10.34 -11.94 3.50
N CYS A 458 -10.88 -10.93 4.18
CA CYS A 458 -10.29 -9.58 4.20
C CYS A 458 -10.01 -9.00 5.59
N ALA A 459 -10.49 -9.64 6.66
CA ALA A 459 -10.41 -9.13 8.03
C ALA A 459 -8.98 -8.76 8.45
N GLU A 460 -8.00 -9.66 8.26
CA GLU A 460 -6.60 -9.42 8.64
C GLU A 460 -6.05 -8.17 7.93
N ARG A 461 -6.15 -8.11 6.60
CA ARG A 461 -5.67 -6.96 5.82
C ARG A 461 -6.41 -5.67 6.16
N LEU A 462 -7.70 -5.74 6.46
CA LEU A 462 -8.48 -4.57 6.84
C LEU A 462 -8.01 -4.03 8.20
N LEU A 463 -7.74 -4.90 9.16
CA LEU A 463 -7.29 -4.48 10.49
C LEU A 463 -5.86 -3.93 10.44
N ASP A 464 -4.97 -4.56 9.65
CA ASP A 464 -3.63 -4.03 9.35
C ASP A 464 -3.73 -2.63 8.73
N LEU A 465 -4.66 -2.45 7.78
CA LEU A 465 -4.93 -1.15 7.18
C LEU A 465 -5.38 -0.14 8.24
N LEU A 466 -6.38 -0.47 9.04
CA LEU A 466 -6.94 0.44 10.05
C LEU A 466 -5.89 0.88 11.07
N ILE A 467 -5.04 -0.03 11.55
CA ILE A 467 -3.98 0.31 12.52
C ILE A 467 -2.90 1.18 11.88
N SER A 468 -2.58 0.98 10.61
CA SER A 468 -1.53 1.76 9.93
C SER A 468 -2.00 3.14 9.46
N MET A 469 -3.31 3.37 9.36
CA MET A 469 -3.91 4.62 8.84
C MET A 469 -3.46 5.92 9.54
N PRO A 470 -3.30 6.01 10.88
CA PRO A 470 -2.87 7.25 11.51
C PRO A 470 -1.46 7.70 11.08
N GLY A 471 -0.58 6.78 10.71
CA GLY A 471 0.78 7.10 10.26
C GLY A 471 0.86 7.71 8.86
N TRP A 472 -0.26 7.83 8.14
CA TRP A 472 -0.29 8.22 6.73
C TRP A 472 -0.82 9.64 6.48
N ARG A 473 -1.13 10.42 7.52
CA ARG A 473 -1.61 11.80 7.35
C ARG A 473 -0.89 12.78 8.27
N ASP A 474 -0.51 13.90 7.66
CA ASP A 474 -0.20 15.17 8.29
C ASP A 474 -1.27 16.22 7.89
N GLU A 475 -1.41 17.27 8.71
CA GLU A 475 -2.01 18.60 8.45
C GLU A 475 -3.44 18.98 8.90
N THR A 476 -4.41 18.10 9.21
CA THR A 476 -5.78 18.58 9.59
C THR A 476 -6.37 18.13 10.93
N GLY A 477 -5.73 17.23 11.68
CA GLY A 477 -6.17 16.77 13.02
C GLY A 477 -7.48 15.96 13.07
N GLN A 478 -8.44 16.21 12.18
CA GLN A 478 -9.74 15.52 12.09
C GLN A 478 -9.62 14.05 11.64
N GLY A 479 -8.53 13.69 10.96
CA GLY A 479 -8.29 12.32 10.50
C GLY A 479 -8.06 11.31 11.63
N HIS A 480 -7.43 11.72 12.73
CA HIS A 480 -7.07 10.81 13.81
C HIS A 480 -8.31 10.29 14.56
N ALA A 481 -9.23 11.19 14.93
CA ALA A 481 -10.48 10.81 15.60
C ALA A 481 -11.30 9.84 14.74
N ARG A 482 -11.26 9.99 13.41
CA ARG A 482 -11.92 9.08 12.49
C ARG A 482 -11.26 7.69 12.44
N CYS A 483 -9.93 7.61 12.46
CA CYS A 483 -9.23 6.33 12.52
C CYS A 483 -9.65 5.54 13.76
N ALA A 484 -9.69 6.18 14.93
CA ALA A 484 -10.18 5.55 16.16
C ALA A 484 -11.63 5.07 16.03
N ARG A 485 -12.54 5.87 15.47
CA ARG A 485 -13.93 5.45 15.24
C ARG A 485 -14.05 4.24 14.32
N LEU A 486 -13.24 4.16 13.25
CA LEU A 486 -13.21 3.02 12.33
C LEU A 486 -12.71 1.75 13.04
N LEU A 487 -11.65 1.86 13.84
CA LEU A 487 -11.15 0.75 14.65
C LEU A 487 -12.22 0.28 15.67
N MET A 488 -12.89 1.21 16.34
CA MET A 488 -13.97 0.89 17.28
C MET A 488 -15.16 0.23 16.57
N ALA A 489 -15.50 0.67 15.36
CA ALA A 489 -16.57 0.04 14.57
C ALA A 489 -16.24 -1.41 14.17
N ALA A 490 -14.98 -1.69 13.83
CA ALA A 490 -14.51 -3.06 13.58
C ALA A 490 -14.72 -3.95 14.82
N TRP A 491 -14.42 -3.41 16.00
CA TRP A 491 -14.50 -4.07 17.31
C TRP A 491 -15.93 -4.21 17.88
N GLU A 492 -16.89 -3.43 17.41
CA GLU A 492 -18.23 -3.32 18.03
C GLU A 492 -19.02 -4.65 18.03
N ARG A 493 -20.01 -4.86 18.92
CA ARG A 493 -20.84 -6.09 18.94
C ARG A 493 -21.85 -6.13 17.78
N PRO A 494 -22.30 -7.31 17.31
CA PRO A 494 -22.05 -8.68 17.79
C PRO A 494 -20.79 -9.36 17.19
N SER A 495 -20.43 -10.54 17.71
CA SER A 495 -19.35 -11.41 17.19
C SER A 495 -17.93 -10.82 17.24
N ARG A 496 -17.63 -10.05 18.28
CA ARG A 496 -16.31 -9.45 18.55
C ARG A 496 -15.18 -10.49 18.55
N GLU A 497 -15.44 -11.69 19.07
CA GLU A 497 -14.44 -12.78 19.17
C GLU A 497 -13.76 -13.11 17.84
N ALA A 498 -14.47 -12.99 16.72
CA ALA A 498 -13.94 -13.23 15.39
C ALA A 498 -12.84 -12.23 14.95
N VAL A 499 -12.79 -11.05 15.60
CA VAL A 499 -11.90 -9.94 15.25
C VAL A 499 -10.67 -9.88 16.16
N LEU A 500 -10.73 -10.46 17.37
CA LEU A 500 -9.68 -10.33 18.40
C LEU A 500 -8.32 -10.87 17.92
N ALA A 501 -8.26 -12.10 17.42
CA ALA A 501 -7.00 -12.72 17.01
C ALA A 501 -6.34 -12.03 15.79
N PRO A 502 -7.08 -11.74 14.69
CA PRO A 502 -6.55 -10.96 13.58
C PRO A 502 -6.08 -9.57 14.01
N LEU A 503 -6.82 -8.90 14.90
CA LEU A 503 -6.46 -7.58 15.37
C LEU A 503 -5.21 -7.61 16.26
N ALA A 504 -5.07 -8.61 17.13
CA ALA A 504 -3.87 -8.77 17.96
C ALA A 504 -2.62 -8.96 17.11
N LYS A 505 -2.75 -9.71 16.00
CA LYS A 505 -1.67 -9.86 15.00
C LYS A 505 -1.32 -8.52 14.36
N ALA A 506 -2.32 -7.76 13.91
CA ALA A 506 -2.14 -6.45 13.30
C ALA A 506 -1.42 -5.49 14.26
N VAL A 507 -1.84 -5.41 15.53
CA VAL A 507 -1.21 -4.57 16.57
C VAL A 507 0.26 -4.95 16.78
N ARG A 508 0.56 -6.25 16.90
CA ARG A 508 1.95 -6.73 17.08
C ARG A 508 2.85 -6.43 15.88
N SER A 509 2.30 -6.45 14.67
CA SER A 509 3.05 -6.13 13.46
C SER A 509 3.28 -4.64 13.24
N TRP A 510 2.59 -3.78 13.98
CA TRP A 510 2.66 -2.34 13.80
C TRP A 510 3.82 -1.71 14.57
N SER A 511 4.71 -1.05 13.84
CA SER A 511 5.88 -0.35 14.37
C SER A 511 5.73 1.18 14.38
N GLY A 512 4.56 1.70 13.99
CA GLY A 512 4.33 3.14 13.87
C GLY A 512 4.22 3.85 15.23
N ILE A 513 4.92 4.98 15.37
CA ILE A 513 4.82 5.83 16.57
C ILE A 513 3.76 6.93 16.39
N SER A 514 3.60 7.45 15.16
CA SER A 514 2.69 8.56 14.87
C SER A 514 1.22 8.12 14.92
N GLY A 515 0.38 8.94 15.55
CA GLY A 515 -1.06 8.72 15.67
C GLY A 515 -1.49 7.61 16.65
N ARG A 516 -0.53 6.97 17.34
CA ARG A 516 -0.76 5.95 18.37
C ARG A 516 -1.66 6.45 19.50
N GLU A 517 -1.42 7.67 19.95
CA GLU A 517 -2.13 8.30 21.08
C GLU A 517 -3.65 8.28 20.89
N VAL A 518 -4.12 8.46 19.65
CA VAL A 518 -5.55 8.54 19.37
C VAL A 518 -6.24 7.17 19.49
N PHE A 519 -5.54 6.09 19.13
CA PHE A 519 -6.03 4.74 19.44
C PHE A 519 -5.98 4.45 20.94
N LEU A 520 -4.90 4.84 21.61
CA LEU A 520 -4.75 4.63 23.05
C LEU A 520 -5.86 5.31 23.85
N GLU A 521 -6.23 6.56 23.54
CA GLU A 521 -7.31 7.27 24.21
C GLU A 521 -8.70 6.66 23.94
N ALA A 522 -8.96 6.21 22.70
CA ALA A 522 -10.21 5.54 22.37
C ALA A 522 -10.33 4.16 23.07
N LEU A 523 -9.23 3.40 23.11
CA LEU A 523 -9.17 2.12 23.80
C LEU A 523 -9.24 2.27 25.31
N TRP A 524 -8.60 3.30 25.87
CA TRP A 524 -8.71 3.63 27.28
C TRP A 524 -10.14 3.97 27.68
N SER A 525 -10.82 4.79 26.87
CA SER A 525 -12.24 5.09 27.05
C SER A 525 -13.10 3.82 27.02
N ARG A 526 -12.78 2.87 26.14
CA ARG A 526 -13.46 1.57 26.05
C ARG A 526 -13.16 0.69 27.27
N PHE A 527 -11.91 0.63 27.71
CA PHE A 527 -11.46 -0.13 28.88
C PHE A 527 -12.19 0.31 30.16
N LEU A 528 -12.43 1.62 30.31
CA LEU A 528 -13.22 2.16 31.43
C LEU A 528 -14.71 1.85 31.29
N ARG A 529 -15.28 2.04 30.09
CA ARG A 529 -16.73 1.94 29.86
C ARG A 529 -17.28 0.51 29.88
N TYR A 530 -16.47 -0.49 29.49
CA TYR A 530 -16.93 -1.88 29.37
C TYR A 530 -16.02 -2.84 30.16
N PRO A 531 -16.29 -3.06 31.46
CA PRO A 531 -15.45 -3.91 32.32
C PRO A 531 -15.27 -5.34 31.82
N GLU A 532 -16.29 -5.90 31.16
CA GLU A 532 -16.27 -7.25 30.62
C GLU A 532 -15.35 -7.41 29.40
N GLU A 533 -14.88 -6.31 28.80
CA GLU A 533 -13.99 -6.34 27.62
C GLU A 533 -12.53 -6.05 27.97
N ARG A 534 -12.24 -5.73 29.23
CA ARG A 534 -10.90 -5.34 29.68
C ARG A 534 -9.84 -6.41 29.37
N ALA A 535 -10.18 -7.68 29.57
CA ALA A 535 -9.29 -8.80 29.27
C ALA A 535 -8.99 -8.90 27.77
N ASP A 536 -9.98 -8.65 26.91
CA ASP A 536 -9.81 -8.65 25.45
C ASP A 536 -8.94 -7.48 25.00
N VAL A 537 -9.13 -6.29 25.61
CA VAL A 537 -8.31 -5.11 25.33
C VAL A 537 -6.85 -5.38 25.71
N LEU A 538 -6.58 -5.89 26.91
CA LEU A 538 -5.21 -6.15 27.37
C LEU A 538 -4.51 -7.27 26.58
N SER A 539 -5.24 -8.30 26.17
CA SER A 539 -4.68 -9.41 25.39
C SER A 539 -4.45 -9.03 23.92
N THR A 540 -5.36 -8.26 23.32
CA THR A 540 -5.26 -7.85 21.91
C THR A 540 -4.24 -6.73 21.72
N PHE A 541 -4.14 -5.80 22.67
CA PHE A 541 -3.21 -4.67 22.65
C PHE A 541 -2.05 -4.85 23.64
N GLU A 542 -1.56 -6.08 23.77
CA GLU A 542 -0.45 -6.45 24.67
C GLU A 542 0.78 -5.52 24.55
N PRO A 543 1.23 -5.09 23.34
CA PRO A 543 2.37 -4.17 23.22
C PRO A 543 2.12 -2.78 23.86
N TRP A 544 0.86 -2.43 24.13
CA TRP A 544 0.47 -1.14 24.71
C TRP A 544 0.01 -1.27 26.17
N ARG A 545 0.12 -2.45 26.74
CA ARG A 545 -0.26 -2.75 28.11
C ARG A 545 0.38 -1.81 29.14
N THR A 546 1.67 -1.51 29.01
CA THR A 546 2.38 -0.59 29.92
C THR A 546 1.73 0.79 29.94
N PHE A 547 1.27 1.29 28.79
CA PHE A 547 0.55 2.56 28.72
C PHE A 547 -0.76 2.50 29.51
N PHE A 548 -1.57 1.44 29.34
CA PHE A 548 -2.81 1.30 30.10
C PHE A 548 -2.55 1.19 31.61
N TRP A 549 -1.46 0.53 32.00
CA TRP A 549 -1.03 0.44 33.39
C TRP A 549 -0.70 1.83 33.96
N GLU A 550 0.18 2.57 33.30
CA GLU A 550 0.54 3.94 33.70
C GLU A 550 -0.68 4.87 33.73
N ARG A 551 -1.60 4.73 32.76
CA ARG A 551 -2.84 5.52 32.71
C ARG A 551 -3.78 5.18 33.85
N GLN A 552 -3.92 3.90 34.21
CA GLN A 552 -4.69 3.47 35.38
C GLN A 552 -4.10 4.11 36.65
N LEU A 553 -2.78 3.99 36.86
CA LEU A 553 -2.11 4.55 38.03
C LEU A 553 -2.28 6.07 38.14
N ALA A 554 -2.27 6.77 37.00
CA ALA A 554 -2.50 8.22 36.96
C ALA A 554 -3.96 8.59 37.26
N SER A 555 -4.92 7.74 36.88
CA SER A 555 -6.36 8.01 37.02
C SER A 555 -6.97 7.56 38.35
N GLU A 556 -6.38 6.54 38.98
CA GLU A 556 -6.92 5.88 40.18
C GLU A 556 -5.85 5.85 41.27
N PRO A 557 -5.90 6.76 42.27
CA PRO A 557 -4.92 6.82 43.33
C PRO A 557 -5.05 5.66 44.34
N ASP A 558 -6.19 4.95 44.42
CA ASP A 558 -6.32 3.81 45.31
C ASP A 558 -5.71 2.54 44.68
N ALA A 559 -4.58 2.10 45.25
CA ALA A 559 -3.89 0.90 44.81
C ALA A 559 -4.76 -0.37 44.91
N LEU A 560 -5.71 -0.42 45.86
CA LEU A 560 -6.61 -1.56 46.01
C LEU A 560 -7.59 -1.65 44.83
N VAL A 561 -8.14 -0.52 44.39
CA VAL A 561 -9.05 -0.46 43.25
C VAL A 561 -8.31 -0.81 41.95
N THR A 562 -7.08 -0.33 41.82
CA THR A 562 -6.20 -0.68 40.70
C THR A 562 -5.87 -2.18 40.69
N PHE A 563 -5.47 -2.75 41.82
CA PHE A 563 -5.22 -4.19 41.94
C PHE A 563 -6.45 -5.00 41.57
N GLU A 564 -7.61 -4.72 42.18
CA GLU A 564 -8.90 -5.37 41.92
C GLU A 564 -9.36 -5.29 40.46
N THR A 565 -9.02 -4.19 39.79
CA THR A 565 -9.29 -4.00 38.37
C THR A 565 -8.39 -4.86 37.50
N TRP A 566 -7.11 -4.96 37.84
CA TRP A 566 -6.10 -5.59 37.00
C TRP A 566 -5.97 -7.09 37.20
N TRP A 567 -5.98 -7.61 38.44
CA TRP A 567 -5.69 -9.04 38.66
C TRP A 567 -6.68 -9.99 37.97
N ARG A 568 -7.90 -9.51 37.71
CA ARG A 568 -8.99 -10.24 37.03
C ARG A 568 -8.87 -10.27 35.51
N VAL A 569 -8.22 -9.27 34.92
CA VAL A 569 -8.24 -9.01 33.47
C VAL A 569 -6.84 -9.07 32.85
N ASP A 570 -5.82 -9.07 33.70
CA ASP A 570 -4.42 -9.28 33.33
C ASP A 570 -4.19 -10.70 32.80
N SER A 571 -3.18 -10.83 31.94
CA SER A 571 -2.51 -12.08 31.61
C SER A 571 -2.38 -12.98 32.83
N GLN A 572 -2.59 -14.27 32.59
CA GLN A 572 -2.53 -15.27 33.63
C GLN A 572 -1.12 -15.43 34.22
N LEU A 573 -0.07 -14.88 33.60
CA LEU A 573 1.28 -14.86 34.17
C LEU A 573 1.64 -13.54 34.89
N GLY A 574 0.76 -12.53 34.84
CA GLY A 574 1.05 -11.18 35.36
C GLY A 574 0.86 -10.99 36.87
N LEU A 575 0.16 -11.91 37.54
CA LEU A 575 -0.21 -11.77 38.96
C LEU A 575 0.99 -11.52 39.90
N PRO A 576 2.14 -12.20 39.77
CA PRO A 576 3.29 -11.94 40.65
C PRO A 576 3.77 -10.49 40.60
N LYS A 577 3.90 -9.92 39.40
CA LYS A 577 4.33 -8.52 39.21
C LYS A 577 3.30 -7.53 39.80
N LEU A 578 2.01 -7.83 39.64
CA LEU A 578 0.95 -7.03 40.25
C LEU A 578 1.01 -7.10 41.78
N VAL A 579 1.22 -8.28 42.36
CA VAL A 579 1.33 -8.45 43.81
C VAL A 579 2.58 -7.77 44.35
N GLU A 580 3.74 -7.93 43.70
CA GLU A 580 4.97 -7.23 44.04
C GLU A 580 4.77 -5.71 44.11
N TRP A 581 4.17 -5.10 43.09
CA TRP A 581 3.81 -3.68 43.11
C TRP A 581 2.80 -3.33 44.22
N PHE A 582 1.84 -4.21 44.47
CA PHE A 582 0.73 -3.94 45.38
C PHE A 582 1.13 -4.03 46.86
N VAL A 583 2.06 -4.93 47.21
CA VAL A 583 2.50 -5.21 48.60
C VAL A 583 3.97 -4.88 48.86
N GLY A 584 4.72 -4.43 47.85
CA GLY A 584 6.11 -4.02 47.99
C GLY A 584 6.24 -2.67 48.68
N GLU A 585 7.13 -2.59 49.67
CA GLU A 585 7.51 -1.34 50.37
C GLU A 585 6.34 -0.51 50.97
N VAL A 586 5.21 -1.16 51.28
CA VAL A 586 4.05 -0.49 51.91
C VAL A 586 4.12 -0.54 53.43
N PRO A 587 3.72 0.53 54.17
CA PRO A 587 3.64 0.51 55.63
C PRO A 587 2.76 -0.64 56.15
N PRO A 588 3.02 -1.15 57.37
CA PRO A 588 2.32 -2.31 57.89
C PRO A 588 0.80 -2.12 58.00
N GLU A 589 0.31 -0.91 58.30
CA GLU A 589 -1.13 -0.62 58.36
C GLU A 589 -1.80 -0.79 56.99
N GLU A 590 -1.14 -0.33 55.94
CA GLU A 590 -1.63 -0.40 54.57
C GLU A 590 -1.48 -1.81 53.99
N LEU A 591 -0.40 -2.52 54.35
CA LEU A 591 -0.21 -3.92 53.99
C LEU A 591 -1.38 -4.78 54.46
N ARG A 592 -1.80 -4.62 55.72
CA ARG A 592 -2.94 -5.35 56.29
C ARG A 592 -4.25 -5.10 55.55
N ARG A 593 -4.46 -3.87 55.06
CA ARG A 593 -5.62 -3.51 54.23
C ARG A 593 -5.60 -4.22 52.87
N ARG A 594 -4.41 -4.43 52.30
CA ARG A 594 -4.19 -4.97 50.95
C ARG A 594 -4.16 -6.51 50.88
N LEU A 595 -3.58 -7.18 51.88
CA LEU A 595 -3.39 -8.63 51.88
C LEU A 595 -4.68 -9.45 51.63
N PRO A 596 -5.87 -9.10 52.18
CA PRO A 596 -7.10 -9.84 51.89
C PRO A 596 -7.44 -9.95 50.40
N ALA A 597 -7.15 -8.90 49.61
CA ALA A 597 -7.39 -8.91 48.17
C ALA A 597 -6.41 -9.84 47.44
N VAL A 598 -5.14 -9.89 47.88
CA VAL A 598 -4.14 -10.82 47.34
C VAL A 598 -4.56 -12.27 47.59
N TRP A 599 -5.02 -12.58 48.81
CA TRP A 599 -5.49 -13.92 49.16
C TRP A 599 -6.73 -14.32 48.36
N ALA A 600 -7.68 -13.40 48.18
CA ALA A 600 -8.85 -13.64 47.33
C ALA A 600 -8.46 -13.90 45.86
N ALA A 601 -7.48 -13.16 45.32
CA ALA A 601 -6.98 -13.37 43.97
C ALA A 601 -6.26 -14.72 43.83
N ALA A 602 -5.49 -15.13 44.85
CA ALA A 602 -4.82 -16.43 44.87
C ALA A 602 -5.82 -17.59 44.93
N GLU A 603 -6.82 -17.49 45.81
CA GLU A 603 -7.93 -18.43 45.96
C GLU A 603 -8.69 -18.67 44.66
N ALA A 604 -8.96 -17.60 43.91
CA ALA A 604 -9.69 -17.67 42.65
C ALA A 604 -8.88 -18.29 41.51
N ARG A 605 -7.55 -18.39 41.63
CA ARG A 605 -6.65 -18.69 40.51
C ARG A 605 -5.80 -19.95 40.67
N VAL A 606 -5.59 -20.41 41.89
CA VAL A 606 -4.66 -21.52 42.19
C VAL A 606 -4.95 -22.79 41.41
N ASP A 607 -6.22 -23.12 41.15
CA ASP A 607 -6.57 -24.36 40.44
C ASP A 607 -6.26 -24.30 38.94
N ALA A 608 -6.25 -23.10 38.36
CA ALA A 608 -6.01 -22.89 36.93
C ALA A 608 -4.56 -22.49 36.60
N TRP A 609 -3.89 -21.81 37.52
CA TRP A 609 -2.56 -21.22 37.35
C TRP A 609 -1.70 -21.40 38.61
N PRO A 610 -1.40 -22.65 39.02
CA PRO A 610 -0.81 -22.93 40.33
C PRO A 610 0.56 -22.31 40.54
N ARG A 611 1.44 -22.29 39.53
CA ARG A 611 2.85 -21.85 39.70
C ARG A 611 2.97 -20.33 39.79
N SER A 612 2.33 -19.61 38.88
CA SER A 612 2.28 -18.14 38.92
C SER A 612 1.55 -17.64 40.15
N THR A 613 0.50 -18.34 40.59
CA THR A 613 -0.21 -17.99 41.82
C THR A 613 0.65 -18.23 43.06
N SER A 614 1.39 -19.34 43.12
CA SER A 614 2.35 -19.61 44.20
C SER A 614 3.45 -18.53 44.28
N HIS A 615 3.98 -18.07 43.14
CA HIS A 615 4.92 -16.95 43.12
C HIS A 615 4.32 -15.68 43.71
N ALA A 616 3.09 -15.34 43.34
CA ALA A 616 2.41 -14.18 43.86
C ALA A 616 2.19 -14.27 45.39
N VAL A 617 1.80 -15.45 45.89
CA VAL A 617 1.65 -15.72 47.32
C VAL A 617 2.99 -15.61 48.05
N PHE A 618 4.07 -16.12 47.47
CA PHE A 618 5.42 -15.96 48.01
C PHE A 618 5.81 -14.49 48.18
N LEU A 619 5.57 -13.64 47.17
CA LEU A 619 5.91 -12.22 47.25
C LEU A 619 5.15 -11.51 48.38
N ALA A 620 3.86 -11.80 48.55
CA ALA A 620 3.07 -11.27 49.65
C ALA A 620 3.52 -11.81 51.03
N ALA A 621 3.85 -13.10 51.10
CA ALA A 621 4.37 -13.74 52.32
C ALA A 621 5.73 -13.18 52.72
N ALA A 622 6.62 -12.92 51.76
CA ALA A 622 7.93 -12.33 51.98
C ALA A 622 7.81 -10.89 52.52
N SER A 623 6.91 -10.07 51.96
CA SER A 623 6.60 -8.73 52.52
C SER A 623 6.08 -8.82 53.96
N LEU A 624 5.15 -9.74 54.21
CA LEU A 624 4.58 -9.97 55.55
C LEU A 624 5.65 -10.41 56.56
N CYS A 625 6.49 -11.38 56.20
CA CYS A 625 7.60 -11.83 57.03
C CYS A 625 8.68 -10.75 57.20
N GLY A 626 8.90 -9.91 56.19
CA GLY A 626 9.81 -8.76 56.26
C GLY A 626 9.44 -7.79 57.38
N TRP A 627 8.17 -7.36 57.41
CA TRP A 627 7.65 -6.49 58.48
C TRP A 627 7.66 -7.16 59.86
N LEU A 628 7.34 -8.45 59.92
CA LEU A 628 7.40 -9.22 61.16
C LEU A 628 8.83 -9.25 61.74
N ARG A 629 9.84 -9.51 60.90
CA ARG A 629 11.25 -9.51 61.31
C ARG A 629 11.76 -8.16 61.77
N GLN A 630 11.21 -7.08 61.24
CA GLN A 630 11.50 -5.71 61.68
C GLN A 630 10.82 -5.36 63.03
N GLY A 631 10.06 -6.28 63.63
CA GLY A 631 9.46 -6.11 64.95
C GLY A 631 8.07 -5.46 64.94
N HIS A 632 7.42 -5.34 63.79
CA HIS A 632 6.10 -4.73 63.69
C HIS A 632 5.00 -5.70 64.12
N VAL A 633 4.64 -5.67 65.41
CA VAL A 633 3.61 -6.54 66.01
C VAL A 633 2.21 -6.37 65.39
N LEU A 634 1.95 -5.26 64.69
CA LEU A 634 0.65 -4.99 64.06
C LEU A 634 0.26 -6.03 63.00
N VAL A 635 1.23 -6.70 62.35
CA VAL A 635 0.97 -7.72 61.32
C VAL A 635 0.74 -9.12 61.86
N VAL A 636 0.90 -9.35 63.17
CA VAL A 636 0.76 -10.67 63.82
C VAL A 636 -0.57 -11.37 63.50
N PRO A 637 -1.75 -10.69 63.57
CA PRO A 637 -3.02 -11.35 63.24
C PRO A 637 -3.10 -11.84 61.78
N ASP A 638 -2.45 -11.12 60.87
CA ASP A 638 -2.43 -11.46 59.44
C ASP A 638 -1.44 -12.61 59.16
N VAL A 639 -0.33 -12.68 59.90
CA VAL A 639 0.59 -13.84 59.91
C VAL A 639 -0.12 -15.09 60.41
N GLU A 640 -0.82 -15.02 61.54
CA GLU A 640 -1.55 -16.16 62.10
C GLU A 640 -2.62 -16.68 61.13
N ARG A 641 -3.34 -15.77 60.47
CA ARG A 641 -4.32 -16.13 59.43
C ARG A 641 -3.65 -16.79 58.22
N PHE A 642 -2.53 -16.25 57.76
CA PHE A 642 -1.77 -16.80 56.64
C PHE A 642 -1.23 -18.19 56.95
N LEU A 643 -0.63 -18.41 58.12
CA LEU A 643 -0.13 -19.71 58.56
C LEU A 643 -1.23 -20.78 58.67
N ALA A 644 -2.44 -20.37 59.09
CA ALA A 644 -3.59 -21.27 59.13
C ALA A 644 -4.11 -21.63 57.72
N TRP A 645 -3.95 -20.73 56.75
CA TRP A 645 -4.46 -20.85 55.38
C TRP A 645 -3.52 -21.62 54.44
N VAL A 646 -2.20 -21.38 54.55
CA VAL A 646 -1.15 -21.93 53.66
C VAL A 646 -1.25 -23.43 53.41
N PRO A 647 -1.48 -24.31 54.40
CA PRO A 647 -1.47 -25.76 54.16
C PRO A 647 -2.50 -26.20 53.12
N ASP A 648 -3.67 -25.57 53.06
CA ASP A 648 -4.70 -25.88 52.07
C ASP A 648 -4.32 -25.33 50.68
N PHE A 649 -3.76 -24.12 50.63
CA PHE A 649 -3.25 -23.53 49.40
C PHE A 649 -2.16 -24.38 48.76
N GLU A 650 -1.16 -24.83 49.53
CA GLU A 650 -0.08 -25.70 49.04
C GLU A 650 -0.60 -27.01 48.44
N ARG A 651 -1.60 -27.60 49.10
CA ARG A 651 -2.24 -28.82 48.62
C ARG A 651 -2.84 -28.59 47.23
N ARG A 652 -3.56 -27.48 47.04
CA ARG A 652 -4.15 -27.11 45.74
C ARG A 652 -3.09 -26.81 44.68
N VAL A 653 -2.00 -26.13 45.01
CA VAL A 653 -0.88 -25.89 44.07
C VAL A 653 -0.29 -27.22 43.57
N ARG A 654 -0.14 -28.23 44.45
CA ARG A 654 0.39 -29.55 44.07
C ARG A 654 -0.61 -30.42 43.30
N GLU A 655 -1.90 -30.30 43.60
CA GLU A 655 -2.97 -31.09 42.98
C GLU A 655 -3.41 -30.53 41.62
N ALA A 656 -3.27 -29.23 41.38
CA ALA A 656 -3.68 -28.58 40.15
C ALA A 656 -2.76 -28.93 38.95
N PRO A 657 -3.33 -29.19 37.76
CA PRO A 657 -2.54 -29.43 36.56
C PRO A 657 -1.81 -28.16 36.11
N VAL A 658 -0.51 -28.28 35.82
CA VAL A 658 0.30 -27.15 35.35
C VAL A 658 -0.02 -26.83 33.89
N HIS A 659 -0.38 -25.58 33.60
CA HIS A 659 -0.62 -25.12 32.24
C HIS A 659 0.69 -25.02 31.44
N ALA A 660 0.65 -25.27 30.12
CA ALA A 660 1.84 -25.25 29.26
C ALA A 660 2.58 -23.90 29.29
N ASP A 661 1.84 -22.80 29.43
CA ASP A 661 2.39 -21.44 29.49
C ASP A 661 3.14 -21.15 30.82
N GLU A 662 2.90 -21.93 31.87
CA GLU A 662 3.64 -21.87 33.14
C GLU A 662 4.95 -22.66 33.11
N SER A 663 5.34 -23.24 31.96
CA SER A 663 6.61 -23.96 31.79
C SER A 663 7.85 -23.09 32.05
N SER A 664 7.73 -21.78 31.88
CA SER A 664 8.77 -20.81 32.24
C SER A 664 9.07 -20.77 33.76
N TYR A 665 8.10 -21.14 34.60
CA TYR A 665 8.31 -21.33 36.04
C TYR A 665 8.95 -22.70 36.27
N HIS A 666 10.26 -22.72 36.46
CA HIS A 666 11.03 -23.96 36.66
C HIS A 666 10.70 -24.64 38.00
N ASN A 667 10.28 -23.85 39.01
CA ASN A 667 9.86 -24.32 40.32
C ASN A 667 8.50 -23.72 40.68
N ASP A 668 7.74 -24.42 41.53
CA ASP A 668 6.46 -23.96 42.07
C ASP A 668 6.63 -22.96 43.25
N LEU A 669 7.86 -22.61 43.61
CA LEU A 669 8.24 -21.71 44.71
C LEU A 669 7.69 -22.12 46.09
N LEU A 670 7.16 -23.34 46.23
CA LEU A 670 6.66 -23.83 47.52
C LEU A 670 7.79 -23.99 48.53
N ALA A 671 8.99 -24.40 48.06
CA ALA A 671 10.16 -24.50 48.91
C ALA A 671 10.59 -23.13 49.48
N ASP A 672 10.51 -22.07 48.66
CA ASP A 672 10.84 -20.71 49.09
C ASP A 672 9.73 -20.16 50.02
N LEU A 673 8.47 -20.47 49.73
CA LEU A 673 7.34 -20.16 50.60
C LEU A 673 7.48 -20.81 51.98
N HIS A 674 7.97 -22.06 52.04
CA HIS A 674 8.24 -22.77 53.30
C HIS A 674 9.29 -22.09 54.15
N VAL A 675 10.28 -21.44 53.54
CA VAL A 675 11.28 -20.66 54.28
C VAL A 675 10.59 -19.50 55.02
N GLU A 676 9.76 -18.72 54.33
CA GLU A 676 9.04 -17.59 54.93
C GLU A 676 8.04 -18.07 56.02
N VAL A 677 7.30 -19.16 55.75
CA VAL A 677 6.37 -19.79 56.71
C VAL A 677 7.10 -20.22 58.00
N ARG A 678 8.27 -20.87 57.85
CA ARG A 678 9.10 -21.26 58.99
C ARG A 678 9.59 -20.05 59.77
N MET A 679 10.12 -19.03 59.08
CA MET A 679 10.61 -17.81 59.73
C MET A 679 9.50 -17.09 60.51
N MET A 680 8.29 -17.00 59.94
CA MET A 680 7.14 -16.42 60.62
C MET A 680 6.71 -17.23 61.86
N SER A 681 6.71 -18.56 61.75
CA SER A 681 6.34 -19.46 62.86
C SER A 681 7.33 -19.36 64.02
N GLU A 682 8.63 -19.43 63.73
CA GLU A 682 9.69 -19.28 64.74
C GLU A 682 9.65 -17.91 65.41
N TRP A 683 9.35 -16.85 64.65
CA TRP A 683 9.23 -15.51 65.22
C TRP A 683 8.03 -15.42 66.17
N LEU A 684 6.86 -15.96 65.80
CA LEU A 684 5.67 -15.97 66.66
C LEU A 684 5.88 -16.79 67.93
N GLU A 685 6.60 -17.91 67.84
CA GLU A 685 6.96 -18.72 69.00
C GLU A 685 7.83 -17.91 69.97
N ARG A 686 8.92 -17.29 69.48
CA ARG A 686 9.78 -16.42 70.30
C ARG A 686 9.04 -15.22 70.88
N PHE A 687 8.11 -14.65 70.11
CA PHE A 687 7.28 -13.53 70.57
C PHE A 687 6.36 -13.96 71.72
N ARG A 688 5.70 -15.11 71.60
CA ARG A 688 4.85 -15.68 72.67
C ARG A 688 5.66 -16.08 73.89
N GLU A 689 6.85 -16.66 73.70
CA GLU A 689 7.78 -16.97 74.80
C GLU A 689 8.21 -15.71 75.54
N ALA A 690 8.56 -14.63 74.82
CA ALA A 690 8.91 -13.35 75.42
C ALA A 690 7.74 -12.71 76.18
N GLU A 691 6.53 -12.75 75.61
CA GLU A 691 5.32 -12.27 76.28
C GLU A 691 5.01 -13.10 77.54
N GLU A 692 5.19 -14.41 77.49
CA GLU A 692 4.99 -15.30 78.64
C GLU A 692 6.06 -15.09 79.72
N VAL A 693 7.32 -14.89 79.34
CA VAL A 693 8.41 -14.52 80.26
C VAL A 693 8.12 -13.16 80.90
N GLU A 694 7.62 -12.17 80.15
CA GLU A 694 7.24 -10.87 80.69
C GLU A 694 6.04 -10.97 81.63
N ARG A 695 5.02 -11.77 81.29
CA ARG A 695 3.88 -12.08 82.16
C ARG A 695 4.32 -12.77 83.44
N GLN A 696 5.23 -13.76 83.36
CA GLN A 696 5.80 -14.44 84.51
C GLN A 696 6.64 -13.49 85.37
N ALA A 697 7.46 -12.63 84.76
CA ALA A 697 8.21 -11.60 85.47
C ALA A 697 7.31 -10.55 86.12
N ALA A 698 6.19 -10.18 85.49
CA ALA A 698 5.18 -9.30 86.08
C ALA A 698 4.44 -9.99 87.24
N LEU A 699 4.15 -11.29 87.12
CA LEU A 699 3.57 -12.09 88.20
C LEU A 699 4.54 -12.23 89.39
N MET A 700 5.81 -12.49 89.12
CA MET A 700 6.87 -12.56 90.12
C MET A 700 7.06 -11.21 90.82
N ARG A 701 7.06 -10.09 90.08
CA ARG A 701 7.05 -8.73 90.66
C ARG A 701 5.85 -8.50 91.57
N ARG A 702 4.66 -9.00 91.21
CA ARG A 702 3.47 -8.94 92.07
C ARG A 702 3.60 -9.81 93.33
N VAL A 703 4.20 -11.00 93.22
CA VAL A 703 4.44 -11.91 94.34
C VAL A 703 5.52 -11.36 95.29
N GLU A 704 6.60 -10.81 94.76
CA GLU A 704 7.67 -10.17 95.55
C GLU A 704 7.18 -8.90 96.24
N ALA A 705 6.38 -8.07 95.56
CA ALA A 705 5.71 -6.94 96.18
C ALA A 705 4.76 -7.38 97.31
N SER A 706 4.13 -8.55 97.21
CA SER A 706 3.33 -9.13 98.29
C SER A 706 4.18 -9.65 99.45
N ARG A 707 5.33 -10.29 99.17
CA ARG A 707 6.27 -10.80 100.20
C ARG A 707 6.96 -9.67 100.97
N LEU A 708 7.31 -8.57 100.31
CA LEU A 708 7.85 -7.38 100.96
C LEU A 708 6.82 -6.76 101.91
N LYS A 709 5.54 -6.76 101.52
CA LYS A 709 4.44 -6.28 102.36
C LYS A 709 4.23 -7.15 103.61
N ASP A 710 4.41 -8.46 103.48
CA ASP A 710 4.38 -9.39 104.63
C ASP A 710 5.62 -9.27 105.53
N HIS A 711 6.79 -8.96 104.96
CA HIS A 711 8.02 -8.74 105.72
C HIS A 711 8.00 -7.40 106.49
N GLU A 712 7.38 -6.36 105.92
CA GLU A 712 7.11 -5.09 106.60
C GLU A 712 6.18 -5.27 107.82
N LEU A 713 5.16 -6.14 107.70
CA LEU A 713 4.28 -6.49 108.82
C LEU A 713 5.00 -7.28 109.93
N GLN A 714 6.01 -8.10 109.59
CA GLN A 714 6.84 -8.81 110.57
C GLN A 714 7.87 -7.90 111.27
N LEU A 715 8.47 -6.94 110.56
CA LEU A 715 9.39 -5.96 111.15
C LEU A 715 8.67 -4.97 112.09
N GLN A 716 7.42 -4.59 111.78
CA GLN A 716 6.59 -3.81 112.70
C GLN A 716 6.20 -4.57 113.98
N ALA A 717 6.12 -5.91 113.94
CA ALA A 717 5.89 -6.75 115.11
C ALA A 717 7.13 -6.94 116.01
N LEU A 718 8.34 -6.87 115.44
CA LEU A 718 9.61 -6.99 116.18
C LEU A 718 10.07 -5.68 116.82
N GLN A 719 9.69 -4.51 116.28
CA GLN A 719 10.08 -3.19 116.80
C GLN A 719 9.32 -2.74 118.06
N GLN A 720 8.30 -3.47 118.53
CA GLN A 720 7.59 -3.18 119.79
C GLN A 720 8.14 -3.96 121.02
N GLY A 721 9.20 -4.76 120.88
CA GLY A 721 9.63 -5.74 121.90
C GLY A 721 10.88 -5.46 122.73
N ALA A 722 11.81 -4.59 122.35
CA ALA A 722 13.02 -4.38 123.16
C ALA A 722 13.75 -3.07 122.84
N GLY A 723 13.72 -2.14 123.80
CA GLY A 723 14.66 -1.02 123.85
C GLY A 723 15.94 -1.41 124.61
N GLY A 724 17.03 -0.68 124.32
CA GLY A 724 18.03 -0.36 125.35
C GLY A 724 19.46 -0.88 125.17
N ILE A 725 20.23 -0.19 124.32
CA ILE A 725 21.60 0.33 124.56
C ILE A 725 22.80 -0.65 124.64
N ASP A 726 23.60 -0.63 123.56
CA ASP A 726 25.07 -0.40 123.43
C ASP A 726 26.07 -0.83 124.54
N PRO A 727 27.30 -1.32 124.20
CA PRO A 727 28.31 -0.46 123.58
C PRO A 727 29.26 -1.10 122.52
N ALA A 728 29.51 -0.36 121.42
CA ALA A 728 30.79 0.13 120.85
C ALA A 728 32.13 -0.67 121.01
N PRO A 729 33.19 -0.34 120.24
CA PRO A 729 33.37 -0.26 118.77
C PRO A 729 34.69 -0.94 118.30
N PRO A 730 35.04 -0.92 117.01
CA PRO A 730 36.45 -0.73 116.62
C PRO A 730 36.67 0.45 115.66
N ARG A 731 37.93 0.84 115.63
CA ARG A 731 38.51 2.11 115.15
C ARG A 731 38.70 2.19 113.63
N ARG A 732 38.33 3.37 113.10
CA ARG A 732 39.03 4.28 112.16
C ARG A 732 39.93 3.71 111.06
N VAL A 733 39.61 4.13 109.83
CA VAL A 733 40.50 4.84 108.89
C VAL A 733 39.64 5.94 108.24
N GLY A 734 39.87 7.23 108.51
CA GLY A 734 40.57 8.15 107.58
C GLY A 734 39.64 8.51 106.41
N GLY A 735 38.97 9.65 106.36
CA GLY A 735 39.58 10.97 106.33
C GLY A 735 40.02 11.30 104.89
N GLY A 736 39.07 11.55 103.99
CA GLY A 736 39.33 12.08 102.65
C GLY A 736 38.33 13.19 102.36
N ARG A 737 38.82 14.43 102.23
CA ARG A 737 38.06 15.54 101.65
C ARG A 737 37.75 15.15 100.21
N ALA A 738 36.49 14.82 99.90
CA ALA A 738 36.08 14.78 98.51
C ALA A 738 36.23 16.20 97.94
N LEU A 739 37.00 16.31 96.87
CA LEU A 739 37.18 17.54 96.11
C LEU A 739 35.94 17.72 95.25
N TRP A 740 35.04 18.61 95.67
CA TRP A 740 33.78 18.87 94.98
C TRP A 740 34.05 19.79 93.80
N VAL A 741 34.57 19.23 92.72
CA VAL A 741 34.61 19.93 91.44
C VAL A 741 33.24 19.74 90.77
N MET A 742 32.63 20.85 90.34
CA MET A 742 31.34 20.84 89.64
C MET A 742 31.51 21.44 88.24
N PRO A 743 30.80 20.91 87.23
CA PRO A 743 30.77 21.53 85.92
C PRO A 743 29.92 22.81 85.97
N GLU A 744 30.34 23.85 85.26
CA GLU A 744 29.55 25.07 85.03
C GLU A 744 28.49 24.83 83.95
N LEU A 745 27.66 23.80 84.16
CA LEU A 745 26.65 23.35 83.23
C LEU A 745 25.38 22.98 84.00
N GLN A 746 24.20 23.21 83.42
CA GLN A 746 22.94 22.88 84.08
C GLN A 746 22.83 21.37 84.25
N LEU A 747 22.64 20.92 85.50
CA LEU A 747 22.44 19.51 85.81
C LEU A 747 21.08 19.04 85.28
N VAL A 748 21.08 17.88 84.62
CA VAL A 748 19.89 17.21 84.11
C VAL A 748 19.67 15.88 84.86
N PRO A 749 18.45 15.30 84.85
CA PRO A 749 18.17 14.06 85.59
C PRO A 749 19.12 12.89 85.28
N LEU A 750 19.67 12.83 84.05
CA LEU A 750 20.67 11.85 83.63
C LEU A 750 21.98 11.92 84.43
N ASP A 751 22.37 13.10 84.93
CA ASP A 751 23.65 13.27 85.63
C ASP A 751 23.64 12.57 87.00
N SER A 752 22.47 12.51 87.65
CA SER A 752 22.23 11.87 88.94
C SER A 752 21.52 10.51 88.83
N GLU A 753 21.30 10.01 87.61
CA GLU A 753 20.73 8.69 87.39
C GLU A 753 21.72 7.63 87.89
N VAL A 754 21.25 6.73 88.76
CA VAL A 754 22.04 5.57 89.21
C VAL A 754 22.07 4.54 88.09
N VAL A 755 23.18 4.52 87.35
CA VAL A 755 23.38 3.66 86.18
C VAL A 755 24.07 2.35 86.57
N LEU A 756 25.02 2.41 87.52
CA LEU A 756 25.71 1.25 88.06
C LEU A 756 25.44 1.17 89.58
N PRO A 757 24.33 0.55 90.03
CA PRO A 757 24.02 0.50 91.47
C PRO A 757 25.01 -0.38 92.24
N GLY A 758 25.46 0.08 93.40
CA GLY A 758 26.30 -0.69 94.33
C GLY A 758 27.81 -0.63 94.06
N VAL A 759 28.27 0.26 93.15
CA VAL A 759 29.70 0.54 92.93
C VAL A 759 30.05 1.95 93.40
N ALA A 760 31.33 2.34 93.41
CA ALA A 760 31.71 3.68 93.90
C ALA A 760 31.31 4.80 92.93
N LEU A 761 31.25 4.52 91.62
CA LEU A 761 30.86 5.47 90.57
C LEU A 761 29.47 5.12 90.03
N GLU A 762 28.45 5.31 90.86
CA GLU A 762 27.07 4.88 90.55
C GLU A 762 26.40 5.74 89.46
N THR A 763 26.76 7.03 89.41
CA THR A 763 26.15 8.01 88.51
C THR A 763 27.12 8.51 87.46
N LEU A 764 26.59 9.05 86.36
CA LEU A 764 27.40 9.63 85.29
C LEU A 764 28.26 10.80 85.80
N MET A 765 27.72 11.58 86.74
CA MET A 765 28.43 12.69 87.37
C MET A 765 29.62 12.21 88.21
N ASP A 766 29.49 11.10 88.93
CA ASP A 766 30.59 10.56 89.74
C ASP A 766 31.73 10.06 88.85
N PHE A 767 31.39 9.37 87.76
CA PHE A 767 32.38 8.93 86.77
C PHE A 767 33.10 10.12 86.08
N ALA A 768 32.35 11.16 85.69
CA ALA A 768 32.90 12.36 85.07
C ALA A 768 33.84 13.13 86.03
N ARG A 769 33.50 13.22 87.33
CA ARG A 769 34.34 13.86 88.35
C ARG A 769 35.71 13.20 88.50
N VAL A 770 35.75 11.87 88.55
CA VAL A 770 37.03 11.14 88.66
C VAL A 770 37.90 11.42 87.44
N LEU A 771 37.34 11.38 86.23
CA LEU A 771 38.09 11.68 85.01
C LEU A 771 38.58 13.13 84.95
N GLN A 772 37.78 14.09 85.44
CA GLN A 772 38.20 15.48 85.48
C GLN A 772 39.30 15.72 86.53
N ALA A 773 39.23 15.05 87.68
CA ALA A 773 40.29 15.07 88.69
C ALA A 773 41.59 14.47 88.14
N LEU A 774 41.52 13.36 87.40
CA LEU A 774 42.68 12.76 86.70
C LEU A 774 43.30 13.67 85.64
N ARG A 775 42.51 14.56 85.01
CA ARG A 775 43.04 15.54 84.04
C ARG A 775 43.78 16.71 84.68
N THR A 776 43.45 17.03 85.93
CA THR A 776 43.93 18.25 86.62
C THR A 776 44.99 17.98 87.67
N GLN A 777 44.97 16.80 88.31
CA GLN A 777 46.00 16.37 89.27
C GLN A 777 47.05 15.47 88.60
N SER A 778 48.28 15.52 89.11
CA SER A 778 49.41 14.74 88.55
C SER A 778 49.58 13.35 89.16
N ASP A 779 48.91 13.05 90.29
CA ASP A 779 48.95 11.74 90.96
C ASP A 779 47.59 11.02 90.86
N ALA A 780 47.51 10.03 89.98
CA ALA A 780 46.28 9.24 89.77
C ALA A 780 45.90 8.39 90.99
N LEU A 781 46.86 7.96 91.81
CA LEU A 781 46.57 7.13 92.99
C LEU A 781 45.91 7.95 94.09
N GLU A 782 46.25 9.24 94.20
CA GLU A 782 45.61 10.17 95.12
C GLU A 782 44.15 10.43 94.73
N VAL A 783 43.87 10.59 93.43
CA VAL A 783 42.49 10.75 92.91
C VAL A 783 41.62 9.53 93.22
N PHE A 784 42.14 8.32 93.00
CA PHE A 784 41.40 7.08 93.30
C PHE A 784 41.14 6.94 94.80
N SER A 785 42.16 7.17 95.63
CA SER A 785 42.00 7.13 97.09
C SER A 785 40.99 8.16 97.59
N ALA A 786 40.92 9.35 96.99
CA ALA A 786 39.96 10.39 97.36
C ALA A 786 38.51 10.02 97.04
N HIS A 787 38.29 9.15 96.04
CA HIS A 787 36.97 8.66 95.64
C HIS A 787 36.66 7.25 96.16
N GLY A 788 37.47 6.73 97.11
CA GLY A 788 37.27 5.40 97.69
C GLY A 788 37.46 4.25 96.70
N LEU A 789 38.27 4.45 95.66
CA LEU A 789 38.57 3.48 94.61
C LEU A 789 39.97 2.88 94.79
N SER A 790 40.09 1.57 94.65
CA SER A 790 41.34 0.90 94.29
C SER A 790 41.60 0.97 92.77
N VAL A 791 42.84 0.71 92.34
CA VAL A 791 43.21 0.66 90.90
C VAL A 791 42.43 -0.43 90.15
N GLU A 792 42.16 -1.55 90.83
CA GLU A 792 41.40 -2.67 90.30
C GLU A 792 39.92 -2.30 90.13
N GLU A 793 39.32 -1.63 91.12
CA GLU A 793 37.94 -1.15 91.06
C GLU A 793 37.75 -0.05 90.01
N TRP A 794 38.70 0.88 89.88
CA TRP A 794 38.69 1.87 88.80
C TRP A 794 38.68 1.20 87.43
N SER A 795 39.56 0.23 87.21
CA SER A 795 39.67 -0.46 85.92
C SER A 795 38.40 -1.24 85.57
N ALA A 796 37.76 -1.87 86.56
CA ALA A 796 36.48 -2.55 86.38
C ALA A 796 35.36 -1.55 86.07
N GLN A 797 35.19 -0.52 86.91
CA GLN A 797 34.10 0.45 86.76
C GLN A 797 34.24 1.30 85.49
N ALA A 798 35.46 1.67 85.08
CA ALA A 798 35.69 2.39 83.83
C ALA A 798 35.34 1.54 82.59
N LYS A 799 35.59 0.23 82.63
CA LYS A 799 35.18 -0.70 81.57
C LYS A 799 33.65 -0.83 81.51
N ASP A 800 33.00 -0.95 82.67
CA ASP A 800 31.54 -1.05 82.75
C ASP A 800 30.87 0.23 82.24
N TRP A 801 31.38 1.40 82.61
CA TRP A 801 30.93 2.69 82.07
C TRP A 801 31.13 2.80 80.56
N GLY A 802 32.27 2.35 80.02
CA GLY A 802 32.51 2.30 78.57
C GLY A 802 31.51 1.41 77.83
N GLN A 803 31.16 0.25 78.41
CA GLN A 803 30.15 -0.64 77.85
C GLN A 803 28.76 -0.01 77.88
N VAL A 804 28.37 0.61 79.00
CA VAL A 804 27.08 1.28 79.13
C VAL A 804 26.94 2.45 78.16
N MET A 805 27.96 3.29 78.02
CA MET A 805 27.91 4.43 77.07
C MET A 805 27.81 3.96 75.62
N THR A 806 28.33 2.78 75.27
CA THR A 806 28.16 2.19 73.92
C THR A 806 26.71 1.77 73.67
N GLN A 807 25.99 1.33 74.71
CA GLN A 807 24.61 0.87 74.62
C GLN A 807 23.59 2.02 74.77
N ARG A 808 23.96 3.09 75.48
CA ARG A 808 23.11 4.26 75.79
C ARG A 808 23.69 5.55 75.19
N ARG A 809 23.23 5.88 73.97
CA ARG A 809 23.68 7.05 73.20
C ARG A 809 23.41 8.38 73.92
N ASP A 810 22.34 8.46 74.70
CA ASP A 810 21.99 9.61 75.56
C ASP A 810 23.04 9.86 76.64
N LEU A 811 23.49 8.81 77.35
CA LEU A 811 24.58 8.91 78.33
C LEU A 811 25.91 9.27 77.67
N CYS A 812 26.22 8.70 76.50
CA CYS A 812 27.44 9.02 75.77
C CYS A 812 27.50 10.49 75.33
N LEU A 813 26.41 11.03 74.80
CA LEU A 813 26.33 12.45 74.42
C LEU A 813 26.46 13.35 75.65
N ARG A 814 25.74 13.01 76.73
CA ARG A 814 25.80 13.79 77.97
C ARG A 814 27.17 13.75 78.64
N PHE A 815 27.85 12.61 78.59
CA PHE A 815 29.21 12.46 79.08
C PHE A 815 30.21 13.35 78.34
N ALA A 816 30.10 13.44 77.01
CA ALA A 816 30.94 14.32 76.20
C ALA A 816 30.72 15.80 76.59
N GLU A 817 29.47 16.23 76.79
CA GLU A 817 29.14 17.58 77.27
C GLU A 817 29.78 17.87 78.64
N LEU A 818 29.76 16.91 79.58
CA LEU A 818 30.37 17.06 80.89
C LEU A 818 31.90 17.17 80.83
N LEU A 819 32.57 16.44 79.92
CA LEU A 819 34.03 16.51 79.77
C LEU A 819 34.53 17.78 79.05
N GLU A 820 33.68 18.39 78.22
CA GLU A 820 33.95 19.65 77.52
C GLU A 820 33.62 20.89 78.37
N ALA A 821 32.80 20.73 79.42
CA ALA A 821 32.43 21.81 80.32
C ALA A 821 33.65 22.42 81.05
N THR A 822 33.56 23.70 81.42
CA THR A 822 34.47 24.30 82.39
C THR A 822 34.11 23.79 83.78
N TRP A 823 35.09 23.37 84.57
CA TRP A 823 34.88 22.87 85.92
C TRP A 823 35.46 23.84 86.94
N SER A 824 34.68 24.20 87.96
CA SER A 824 35.11 25.08 89.05
C SER A 824 34.90 24.43 90.41
N GLY A 825 35.88 24.59 91.29
CA GLY A 825 35.91 24.03 92.64
C GLY A 825 37.33 24.05 93.22
N PRO A 826 37.50 24.06 94.56
CA PRO A 826 38.81 23.89 95.17
C PRO A 826 39.30 22.45 94.92
N LEU A 827 40.44 22.33 94.23
CA LEU A 827 41.22 21.10 94.07
C LEU A 827 41.94 20.70 95.36
#